data_AF-A0A944R019-F1
#
_entry.id   AF-A0A944R019-F1
#
_cell.length_a   1.000
_cell.length_b   1.000
_cell.length_c   1.000
_cell.angle_alpha   90.00
_cell.angle_beta   90.00
_cell.angle_gamma   90.00
#
_symmetry.space_group_name_H-M   'P 1'
#
loop_
_entity.id
_entity.type
_entity.pdbx_description
1 polymer ?
#
loop_
_entity_poly.entity_id
_entity_poly.type
_entity_poly.pdbx_seq_one_letter_code
_entity_poly.pdbx_strand_id
1 'polypeptide(L)'
;MKKYYNNLIVVVLMFSLLLIFGCEEKQVTDPDSNDDVANFDDVDVVLIDSWDRYEIIDAAKSIKQKKGDFYDRERDLFLVEESFLTINNHEIIFQDTTYSSNLEELGSIHMTDNQMFVVTVLGDTVYHYDYFYNNDSKALWLREEISADNFLAVDPTIVDTVWQDTVSYSISTDDYLLLFVHNQGPSVELKNPLQNQSIPEDEEEGVQIPVNTDLEIDFKWISTAATEYILQVREDGYFDDTAGFVIDTLLTETVSAGSPVSYTHSEKFNNFTTYFWRVKADNSGWSEIWNFETKDIVNLDIPSNNESVCKKPTLQWDEFEGATNYTLFIDTTATFSGEVLEIETNETEYSIVDYLISGKTYYWKVLADNAINANLEEHWSDFRQFKIEKSVTLTTPENDAFQVDVPVTFEWETLDNAQTFTIQISGNAPLVGDNELEYFEEEDILIEEVVTEASFIDAEILNSNGRYYWRVLSDVATEWCEVDSFLTNNSVLLTSPINAASNLGTILNYNWQDFDGADEYTLQVATDNIFDNVVIEEIITNSNSIPVYELDSGLEYYWKVLADNADGNWSEVWSFTTVDISNNVVLSEPVNDTIDVALLSNLRWDDGDANYCHIQLSDTESFDDLIVNKIVENNNYTLKEDEDEMLTLNSAYYWRVCSDLENWSETWSFTTTTGVPFDLGASVNVETPNKIDLIWKCNLGTQTSYRLECSLDGIDWEEVEEVDADMIELTYSDLSKELDTTYYYRVRSENPEGFSDYSATIEITTPGFVVENLPILKDVENGIFEMGSINGNEDEMPLREITLTNNFQIAETEITNAQYCELLNWALGKGKIKGILSNDLNYANNAIQFETMLDSTNTDCQLNYRSSEEIFEVVNEMDNHPITAVTWYGAAAYSNWLSEVTANSALYTISASPMWSCDTYGDVGYRLPTEAEWEFAAIGGNNSSNYLYSGSDAIEDVAWYIVNCDGIQPVKILAGNELNIYDMSGNLWEWCNDYYSEYNPDETENPEVITGGYPFRKVIRGGSLEFGESYHRSTNRSSCKASLDYGRVNTSIGFRVVLID
;
A
#
# COMPACT_ATOMS: atom_id res chain seq x y z
N MET A 1 -0.89 21.28 -19.96
CA MET A 1 0.50 21.12 -20.47
C MET A 1 1.05 19.90 -19.73
N LYS A 2 1.43 18.74 -20.27
CA LYS A 2 1.91 18.26 -21.60
C LYS A 2 3.38 18.63 -21.94
N LYS A 3 4.26 17.61 -21.86
CA LYS A 3 5.74 17.53 -22.11
C LYS A 3 6.64 18.18 -21.03
N TYR A 4 7.77 17.61 -20.58
CA TYR A 4 8.60 16.40 -20.90
C TYR A 4 8.88 15.61 -19.59
N TYR A 5 8.96 14.27 -19.44
CA TYR A 5 9.56 13.11 -20.15
C TYR A 5 11.06 12.77 -19.84
N ASN A 6 11.22 11.77 -18.95
CA ASN A 6 12.14 10.61 -18.87
C ASN A 6 13.68 10.71 -18.86
N ASN A 7 14.30 10.04 -17.86
CA ASN A 7 14.90 8.68 -17.96
C ASN A 7 14.79 8.00 -16.55
N LEU A 8 14.40 6.73 -16.37
CA LEU A 8 15.11 5.44 -16.61
C LEU A 8 16.45 5.32 -15.82
N ILE A 9 16.82 4.21 -15.13
CA ILE A 9 16.21 2.86 -14.91
C ILE A 9 17.06 2.06 -13.86
N VAL A 10 16.58 0.89 -13.36
CA VAL A 10 17.35 -0.22 -12.69
C VAL A 10 17.92 0.08 -11.27
N VAL A 11 17.44 -0.52 -10.16
CA VAL A 11 17.46 -1.94 -9.67
C VAL A 11 18.66 -2.25 -8.76
N VAL A 12 18.40 -2.91 -7.61
CA VAL A 12 19.17 -3.97 -6.90
C VAL A 12 18.91 -3.91 -5.37
N LEU A 13 18.18 -4.93 -4.90
CA LEU A 13 18.38 -5.76 -3.69
C LEU A 13 19.32 -5.25 -2.56
N MET A 14 18.88 -5.35 -1.30
CA MET A 14 19.28 -6.51 -0.47
C MET A 14 18.34 -6.74 0.71
N PHE A 15 17.96 -8.02 0.86
CA PHE A 15 17.16 -8.60 1.94
C PHE A 15 18.09 -9.36 2.90
N SER A 16 17.52 -9.86 4.01
CA SER A 16 18.07 -10.87 4.95
C SER A 16 18.84 -10.28 6.15
N LEU A 17 18.75 -10.82 7.37
CA LEU A 17 18.30 -12.14 7.85
C LEU A 17 17.34 -12.03 9.08
N LEU A 18 16.49 -12.99 9.42
CA LEU A 18 15.88 -14.11 8.66
C LEU A 18 14.66 -14.67 9.44
N LEU A 19 13.78 -15.37 8.72
CA LEU A 19 12.63 -16.14 9.23
C LEU A 19 12.97 -17.22 10.28
N ILE A 20 12.12 -17.37 11.31
CA ILE A 20 11.41 -18.62 11.70
C ILE A 20 10.21 -18.19 12.60
N PHE A 21 8.94 -18.57 12.43
CA PHE A 21 8.17 -19.40 11.49
C PHE A 21 7.10 -18.49 10.80
N GLY A 22 6.18 -18.89 9.90
CA GLY A 22 5.82 -20.18 9.27
C GLY A 22 4.29 -20.39 9.28
N CYS A 23 3.63 -20.12 8.13
CA CYS A 23 2.22 -20.37 7.74
C CYS A 23 1.11 -19.85 8.71
N GLU A 24 0.03 -19.19 8.27
CA GLU A 24 -0.83 -19.43 7.09
C GLU A 24 -1.42 -18.11 6.53
N GLU A 25 -1.94 -18.16 5.30
CA GLU A 25 -2.64 -17.07 4.65
C GLU A 25 -4.01 -16.79 5.28
N LYS A 26 -4.40 -15.50 5.27
CA LYS A 26 -5.79 -15.10 5.01
C LYS A 26 -5.83 -13.68 4.45
N GLN A 27 -6.05 -13.58 3.14
CA GLN A 27 -6.60 -12.37 2.55
C GLN A 27 -8.11 -12.35 2.72
N VAL A 28 -8.64 -11.20 3.15
CA VAL A 28 -9.93 -10.58 2.80
C VAL A 28 -9.67 -9.08 3.01
N THR A 29 -9.20 -8.32 2.01
CA THR A 29 -10.01 -7.55 1.03
C THR A 29 -10.85 -6.41 1.64
N ASP A 30 -10.17 -5.27 1.74
CA ASP A 30 -10.58 -3.91 1.31
C ASP A 30 -12.02 -3.41 1.64
N PRO A 31 -12.65 -2.45 0.91
CA PRO A 31 -13.36 -1.35 1.55
C PRO A 31 -14.89 -1.62 1.58
N ASP A 32 -15.66 -1.01 2.47
CA ASP A 32 -16.21 0.29 2.12
C ASP A 32 -16.53 1.13 3.36
N SER A 33 -15.99 2.35 3.33
CA SER A 33 -16.72 3.51 3.81
C SER A 33 -18.05 3.66 3.06
N ASN A 34 -19.08 4.13 3.76
CA ASN A 34 -20.08 5.14 3.35
C ASN A 34 -21.51 4.72 3.78
N ASP A 35 -22.38 5.62 4.19
CA ASP A 35 -22.22 7.06 4.40
C ASP A 35 -23.32 7.55 5.36
N ASP A 36 -23.17 8.77 5.89
CA ASP A 36 -24.34 9.63 6.07
C ASP A 36 -23.91 11.10 5.88
N VAL A 37 -23.72 11.48 4.60
CA VAL A 37 -23.44 12.86 4.19
C VAL A 37 -24.71 13.70 4.33
N ALA A 38 -24.66 14.75 5.15
CA ALA A 38 -25.65 15.83 5.09
C ALA A 38 -25.06 17.22 5.36
N ASN A 39 -25.13 18.07 4.33
CA ASN A 39 -25.04 19.53 4.34
C ASN A 39 -23.69 20.19 4.70
N PHE A 40 -22.95 20.51 3.63
CA PHE A 40 -22.16 21.74 3.55
C PHE A 40 -23.09 22.97 3.47
N ASP A 41 -23.02 23.86 4.45
CA ASP A 41 -23.11 25.31 4.27
C ASP A 41 -22.45 25.97 5.50
N ASP A 42 -21.84 27.16 5.32
CA ASP A 42 -20.91 27.83 6.27
C ASP A 42 -19.57 27.09 6.53
N VAL A 43 -18.73 26.98 5.48
CA VAL A 43 -17.27 26.77 5.63
C VAL A 43 -16.52 27.98 5.10
N ASP A 44 -15.95 28.78 5.99
CA ASP A 44 -14.85 29.70 5.64
C ASP A 44 -13.63 28.86 5.25
N VAL A 45 -13.25 28.88 3.97
CA VAL A 45 -12.08 28.15 3.48
C VAL A 45 -10.81 28.86 3.94
N VAL A 46 -10.17 28.31 4.97
CA VAL A 46 -8.77 28.60 5.30
C VAL A 46 -7.94 27.42 4.83
N LEU A 47 -7.24 27.61 3.70
CA LEU A 47 -6.14 26.73 3.30
C LEU A 47 -4.96 26.99 4.25
N ILE A 48 -4.63 26.02 5.10
CA ILE A 48 -3.35 25.96 5.80
C ILE A 48 -2.58 24.77 5.21
N ASP A 49 -1.66 25.09 4.32
CA ASP A 49 -0.60 24.20 3.89
C ASP A 49 0.58 24.36 4.88
N SER A 50 1.36 23.29 5.08
CA SER A 50 2.42 23.15 6.10
C SER A 50 1.99 23.17 7.58
N TRP A 51 2.71 22.40 8.41
CA TRP A 51 2.48 22.30 9.85
C TRP A 51 3.09 23.51 10.59
N ASP A 52 2.28 24.24 11.36
CA ASP A 52 2.78 25.21 12.33
C ASP A 52 2.04 25.10 13.68
N ARG A 53 2.79 25.17 14.79
CA ARG A 53 2.34 24.76 16.12
C ARG A 53 1.76 25.89 16.97
N TYR A 54 1.68 27.10 16.43
CA TYR A 54 1.41 28.31 17.20
C TYR A 54 -0.08 28.64 17.46
N GLU A 55 -1.03 28.17 16.63
CA GLU A 55 -2.45 28.53 16.83
C GLU A 55 -3.14 27.79 18.00
N ILE A 56 -2.68 26.58 18.36
CA ILE A 56 -3.27 25.76 19.44
C ILE A 56 -3.08 26.41 20.82
N ILE A 57 -1.98 27.16 21.01
CA ILE A 57 -1.63 27.77 22.30
C ILE A 57 -2.53 28.97 22.65
N ASP A 58 -2.97 29.75 21.66
CA ASP A 58 -3.81 30.93 21.90
C ASP A 58 -5.30 30.57 22.09
N ALA A 59 -5.78 29.49 21.47
CA ALA A 59 -7.07 28.88 21.82
C ALA A 59 -7.12 28.45 23.31
N ALA A 60 -6.04 27.84 23.82
CA ALA A 60 -5.93 27.43 25.22
C ALA A 60 -5.85 28.61 26.21
N LYS A 61 -5.22 29.74 25.82
CA LYS A 61 -5.19 30.98 26.63
C LYS A 61 -6.56 31.68 26.68
N SER A 62 -7.31 31.68 25.58
CA SER A 62 -8.67 32.24 25.50
C SER A 62 -9.63 31.60 26.51
N ILE A 63 -9.56 30.28 26.69
CA ILE A 63 -10.43 29.54 27.62
C ILE A 63 -10.05 29.79 29.09
N LYS A 64 -8.77 30.05 29.41
CA LYS A 64 -8.32 30.35 30.79
C LYS A 64 -8.79 31.71 31.33
N GLN A 65 -9.26 32.64 30.49
CA GLN A 65 -9.61 34.00 30.94
C GLN A 65 -11.03 34.16 31.55
N LYS A 66 -11.75 33.06 31.85
CA LYS A 66 -13.17 33.11 32.29
C LYS A 66 -13.51 32.62 33.72
N LYS A 67 -12.54 32.18 34.52
CA LYS A 67 -12.72 31.94 35.98
C LYS A 67 -11.47 32.37 36.74
N GLY A 68 -11.64 33.26 37.72
CA GLY A 68 -10.52 33.95 38.38
C GLY A 68 -9.84 33.17 39.50
N ASP A 69 -8.62 33.63 39.82
CA ASP A 69 -7.78 33.46 41.00
C ASP A 69 -8.01 32.25 41.92
N PHE A 70 -7.00 31.37 42.04
CA PHE A 70 -6.09 31.39 43.20
C PHE A 70 -4.97 30.32 43.15
N TYR A 71 -3.81 30.71 43.66
CA TYR A 71 -2.67 29.89 44.13
C TYR A 71 -1.82 29.05 43.17
N ASP A 72 -0.61 29.57 43.05
CA ASP A 72 0.68 28.92 42.79
C ASP A 72 0.96 27.67 43.66
N ARG A 73 1.41 26.59 43.01
CA ARG A 73 2.27 25.50 43.53
C ARG A 73 2.52 24.41 42.49
N GLU A 74 3.79 24.16 42.20
CA GLU A 74 4.27 22.93 41.58
C GLU A 74 3.90 21.69 42.41
N ARG A 75 3.52 20.59 41.75
CA ARG A 75 3.70 19.21 42.22
C ARG A 75 3.67 18.20 41.07
N ASP A 76 4.77 17.49 40.93
CA ASP A 76 4.91 16.08 40.57
C ASP A 76 3.72 15.43 39.84
N LEU A 77 3.83 15.30 38.52
CA LEU A 77 3.16 14.23 37.78
C LEU A 77 4.21 13.16 37.45
N PHE A 78 4.15 12.02 38.14
CA PHE A 78 4.78 10.80 37.64
C PHE A 78 4.02 10.34 36.40
N LEU A 79 4.69 10.31 35.26
CA LEU A 79 4.21 9.61 34.07
C LEU A 79 4.98 8.29 33.97
N VAL A 80 4.24 7.20 33.83
CA VAL A 80 4.77 5.88 33.51
C VAL A 80 5.18 5.88 32.03
N GLU A 81 6.24 5.13 31.73
CA GLU A 81 6.86 5.08 30.39
C GLU A 81 5.88 4.57 29.32
N GLU A 82 6.09 5.11 28.13
CA GLU A 82 5.66 4.70 26.79
C GLU A 82 4.56 3.64 26.66
N SER A 83 3.41 4.09 26.16
CA SER A 83 2.44 3.26 25.43
C SER A 83 1.82 4.13 24.33
N PHE A 84 1.76 3.62 23.10
CA PHE A 84 1.30 4.38 21.94
C PHE A 84 -0.20 4.72 22.06
N LEU A 85 -0.54 5.99 21.84
CA LEU A 85 -1.91 6.48 21.91
C LEU A 85 -2.43 6.84 20.51
N THR A 86 -3.04 5.87 19.83
CA THR A 86 -3.75 6.12 18.57
C THR A 86 -5.18 6.51 18.88
N ILE A 87 -5.59 7.72 18.51
CA ILE A 87 -6.98 8.18 18.61
C ILE A 87 -7.62 8.03 17.23
N ASN A 88 -8.47 7.02 17.06
CA ASN A 88 -9.46 6.96 16.00
C ASN A 88 -10.85 7.05 16.63
N ASN A 89 -11.83 7.58 15.87
CA ASN A 89 -13.13 7.97 16.43
C ASN A 89 -13.89 6.80 17.09
N HIS A 90 -14.04 6.87 18.42
CA HIS A 90 -14.89 6.05 19.31
C HIS A 90 -14.35 4.72 19.87
N GLU A 91 -13.06 4.39 19.81
CA GLU A 91 -12.51 3.24 20.56
C GLU A 91 -11.14 3.51 21.21
N ILE A 92 -10.84 2.79 22.32
CA ILE A 92 -9.56 2.82 23.03
C ILE A 92 -9.15 1.37 23.34
N ILE A 93 -8.00 0.94 22.83
CA ILE A 93 -7.45 -0.41 23.00
C ILE A 93 -6.16 -0.32 23.84
N PHE A 94 -5.95 -1.29 24.73
CA PHE A 94 -4.70 -1.47 25.47
C PHE A 94 -3.96 -2.71 24.96
N GLN A 95 -2.63 -2.62 24.78
CA GLN A 95 -1.76 -3.76 24.47
C GLN A 95 -0.63 -3.86 25.50
N ASP A 96 -0.30 -5.08 25.93
CA ASP A 96 0.86 -5.40 26.76
C ASP A 96 1.84 -6.23 25.93
N THR A 97 3.06 -5.74 25.75
CA THR A 97 4.13 -6.44 25.03
C THR A 97 5.16 -7.04 25.98
N THR A 98 4.74 -7.90 26.91
CA THR A 98 5.65 -8.79 27.64
C THR A 98 5.19 -10.26 27.68
N TYR A 99 6.04 -11.13 27.12
CA TYR A 99 5.96 -12.60 27.05
C TYR A 99 5.06 -13.24 25.97
N SER A 100 5.41 -14.49 25.68
CA SER A 100 5.16 -15.22 24.42
C SER A 100 3.80 -15.90 24.30
N SER A 101 3.27 -15.89 23.08
CA SER A 101 2.36 -16.90 22.51
C SER A 101 1.10 -17.24 23.32
N ASN A 102 0.11 -16.34 23.28
CA ASN A 102 -1.32 -16.62 23.05
C ASN A 102 -2.08 -15.29 23.10
N LEU A 103 -2.83 -14.95 22.04
CA LEU A 103 -3.67 -13.75 21.99
C LEU A 103 -5.07 -14.09 22.52
N GLU A 104 -5.42 -13.57 23.70
CA GLU A 104 -6.80 -13.48 24.19
C GLU A 104 -7.18 -12.02 24.42
N GLU A 105 -8.41 -11.67 24.03
CA GLU A 105 -8.90 -10.29 23.92
C GLU A 105 -9.43 -9.77 25.27
N LEU A 106 -8.82 -8.73 25.83
CA LEU A 106 -9.11 -8.23 27.19
C LEU A 106 -10.14 -7.08 27.27
N GLY A 107 -11.21 -7.16 26.46
CA GLY A 107 -12.47 -6.42 26.67
C GLY A 107 -12.47 -4.91 26.34
N SER A 108 -13.68 -4.35 26.17
CA SER A 108 -13.90 -2.97 25.72
C SER A 108 -14.76 -2.14 26.70
N ILE A 109 -14.65 -0.81 26.61
CA ILE A 109 -15.42 0.17 27.40
C ILE A 109 -16.32 0.97 26.47
N HIS A 110 -17.63 1.01 26.74
CA HIS A 110 -18.59 1.86 26.03
C HIS A 110 -19.05 3.03 26.91
N MET A 111 -19.17 4.23 26.33
CA MET A 111 -19.73 5.42 26.97
C MET A 111 -20.93 5.95 26.20
N THR A 112 -22.01 6.30 26.91
CA THR A 112 -23.10 7.16 26.40
C THR A 112 -23.56 8.12 27.51
N ASP A 113 -24.18 9.24 27.12
CA ASP A 113 -24.29 10.50 27.89
C ASP A 113 -24.99 10.48 29.27
N ASN A 114 -25.35 9.34 29.87
CA ASN A 114 -25.83 9.30 31.26
C ASN A 114 -25.73 7.96 32.03
N GLN A 115 -24.97 6.97 31.57
CA GLN A 115 -24.78 5.71 32.31
C GLN A 115 -23.31 5.25 32.31
N MET A 116 -22.92 4.52 33.37
CA MET A 116 -21.58 3.97 33.54
C MET A 116 -21.71 2.50 33.94
N PHE A 117 -21.10 1.60 33.18
CA PHE A 117 -21.06 0.17 33.47
C PHE A 117 -19.63 -0.27 33.76
N VAL A 118 -19.46 -1.22 34.69
CA VAL A 118 -18.17 -1.87 34.95
C VAL A 118 -18.41 -3.38 34.93
N VAL A 119 -17.77 -4.06 33.98
CA VAL A 119 -17.68 -5.51 33.94
C VAL A 119 -16.32 -5.91 34.50
N THR A 120 -16.27 -7.01 35.25
CA THR A 120 -15.00 -7.59 35.71
C THR A 120 -15.08 -9.10 35.58
N VAL A 121 -14.06 -9.67 34.96
CA VAL A 121 -13.90 -11.11 34.74
C VAL A 121 -12.80 -11.62 35.67
N LEU A 122 -13.07 -12.71 36.40
CA LEU A 122 -12.13 -13.35 37.31
C LEU A 122 -12.19 -14.87 37.08
N GLY A 123 -11.44 -15.33 36.08
CA GLY A 123 -11.62 -16.66 35.49
C GLY A 123 -12.92 -16.74 34.68
N ASP A 124 -13.45 -17.95 34.47
CA ASP A 124 -14.57 -18.26 33.58
C ASP A 124 -15.97 -17.78 34.08
N THR A 125 -16.08 -16.58 34.68
CA THR A 125 -17.34 -16.05 35.21
C THR A 125 -17.38 -14.52 35.16
N VAL A 126 -18.45 -14.00 34.56
CA VAL A 126 -18.70 -12.57 34.35
C VAL A 126 -19.61 -12.02 35.47
N TYR A 127 -19.21 -10.91 36.09
CA TYR A 127 -20.02 -10.20 37.08
C TYR A 127 -20.57 -8.89 36.52
N HIS A 128 -21.86 -8.61 36.77
CA HIS A 128 -22.54 -7.35 36.44
C HIS A 128 -22.81 -6.54 37.71
N TYR A 129 -22.53 -5.23 37.67
CA TYR A 129 -22.85 -4.30 38.77
C TYR A 129 -23.55 -3.03 38.23
N ASP A 130 -24.80 -2.80 38.65
CA ASP A 130 -25.55 -1.58 38.34
C ASP A 130 -25.32 -0.49 39.38
N TYR A 131 -24.91 0.70 38.95
CA TYR A 131 -24.84 1.90 39.80
C TYR A 131 -25.74 3.01 39.25
N PHE A 132 -26.65 3.51 40.10
CA PHE A 132 -27.55 4.63 39.75
C PHE A 132 -27.18 5.90 40.54
N TYR A 133 -26.95 7.01 39.84
CA TYR A 133 -26.83 8.34 40.45
C TYR A 133 -28.15 9.11 40.32
N ASN A 134 -28.75 9.52 41.44
CA ASN A 134 -29.96 10.36 41.44
C ASN A 134 -29.63 11.76 41.96
N ASN A 135 -29.74 12.75 41.07
CA ASN A 135 -29.34 14.14 41.31
C ASN A 135 -30.09 14.84 42.46
N ASP A 136 -31.29 14.39 42.83
CA ASP A 136 -32.15 15.10 43.81
C ASP A 136 -31.93 14.72 45.28
N SER A 137 -31.07 13.73 45.60
CA SER A 137 -30.94 13.24 47.00
C SER A 137 -29.53 12.89 47.50
N LYS A 138 -28.50 12.86 46.64
CA LYS A 138 -27.07 12.72 47.02
C LYS A 138 -26.77 11.63 48.08
N ALA A 139 -27.19 10.38 47.84
CA ALA A 139 -26.77 9.22 48.61
C ALA A 139 -26.69 7.96 47.74
N LEU A 140 -25.65 7.13 47.95
CA LEU A 140 -25.53 5.79 47.37
C LEU A 140 -26.28 4.76 48.21
N TRP A 141 -26.85 3.74 47.56
CA TRP A 141 -27.35 2.53 48.20
C TRP A 141 -26.75 1.29 47.53
N LEU A 142 -26.38 0.30 48.35
CA LEU A 142 -25.83 -0.99 47.95
C LEU A 142 -26.86 -2.08 48.25
N ARG A 143 -26.94 -3.11 47.39
CA ARG A 143 -27.73 -4.32 47.66
C ARG A 143 -26.93 -5.54 47.23
N GLU A 144 -26.76 -6.47 48.16
CA GLU A 144 -25.84 -7.61 48.03
C GLU A 144 -26.58 -8.92 48.32
N GLU A 145 -26.29 -9.96 47.51
CA GLU A 145 -26.40 -11.40 47.82
C GLU A 145 -27.81 -12.03 48.09
N ILE A 146 -28.11 -13.34 47.92
CA ILE A 146 -27.30 -14.60 47.85
C ILE A 146 -27.82 -15.54 46.73
N SER A 147 -26.93 -16.44 46.26
CA SER A 147 -27.11 -17.58 45.33
C SER A 147 -28.04 -18.73 45.79
N ALA A 148 -28.26 -19.70 44.89
CA ALA A 148 -28.24 -21.13 45.23
C ALA A 148 -28.06 -22.05 44.00
N ASP A 149 -27.17 -23.04 44.12
CA ASP A 149 -26.88 -24.08 43.14
C ASP A 149 -28.07 -25.04 42.86
N ASN A 150 -28.08 -25.73 41.70
CA ASN A 150 -27.67 -27.15 41.64
C ASN A 150 -27.90 -27.80 40.26
N PHE A 151 -26.94 -28.64 39.86
CA PHE A 151 -27.16 -29.75 38.92
C PHE A 151 -28.24 -30.71 39.45
N LEU A 152 -29.06 -31.27 38.56
CA LEU A 152 -29.21 -32.72 38.39
C LEU A 152 -30.12 -33.06 37.20
N ALA A 153 -29.69 -34.04 36.40
CA ALA A 153 -30.46 -34.57 35.29
C ALA A 153 -31.49 -35.64 35.74
N VAL A 154 -32.32 -36.06 34.79
CA VAL A 154 -33.19 -37.27 34.78
C VAL A 154 -34.54 -37.15 35.49
N ASP A 155 -35.62 -37.04 34.69
CA ASP A 155 -36.60 -38.14 34.57
C ASP A 155 -37.26 -38.11 33.16
N PRO A 156 -37.38 -39.24 32.43
CA PRO A 156 -37.95 -39.27 31.08
C PRO A 156 -39.35 -39.93 31.00
N THR A 157 -40.01 -39.74 29.85
CA THR A 157 -41.17 -40.51 29.31
C THR A 157 -42.55 -40.45 30.02
N ILE A 158 -43.60 -40.60 29.19
CA ILE A 158 -45.07 -40.74 29.41
C ILE A 158 -45.78 -39.63 28.59
N VAL A 159 -46.47 -39.83 27.46
CA VAL A 159 -46.90 -41.00 26.65
C VAL A 159 -47.02 -40.50 25.19
N ASP A 160 -46.56 -41.23 24.16
CA ASP A 160 -47.48 -42.09 23.38
C ASP A 160 -46.75 -43.17 22.57
N THR A 161 -47.55 -44.10 22.04
CA THR A 161 -47.20 -45.51 21.98
C THR A 161 -47.08 -45.99 20.53
N VAL A 162 -46.06 -46.81 20.28
CA VAL A 162 -45.93 -47.79 19.17
C VAL A 162 -45.31 -47.34 17.83
N TRP A 163 -44.05 -47.77 17.63
CA TRP A 163 -43.35 -48.25 16.41
C TRP A 163 -43.29 -47.29 15.19
N GLN A 164 -42.12 -46.75 14.84
CA GLN A 164 -40.96 -47.40 14.17
C GLN A 164 -41.24 -47.92 12.76
N ASP A 165 -40.61 -47.30 11.75
CA ASP A 165 -39.48 -47.95 11.08
C ASP A 165 -38.47 -46.92 10.51
N THR A 166 -37.34 -47.40 9.96
CA THR A 166 -36.06 -46.68 9.83
C THR A 166 -35.69 -46.30 8.38
N VAL A 167 -34.82 -45.29 8.18
CA VAL A 167 -33.68 -45.18 7.20
C VAL A 167 -33.41 -43.71 6.80
N SER A 168 -32.16 -43.41 6.42
CA SER A 168 -31.58 -42.09 6.20
C SER A 168 -31.22 -41.76 4.73
N TYR A 169 -31.00 -40.46 4.48
CA TYR A 169 -30.27 -39.78 3.38
C TYR A 169 -30.94 -39.34 2.05
N SER A 170 -30.56 -38.10 1.69
CA SER A 170 -30.37 -37.44 0.37
C SER A 170 -31.54 -37.12 -0.59
N ILE A 171 -31.75 -35.80 -0.77
CA ILE A 171 -31.85 -35.00 -2.02
C ILE A 171 -33.02 -35.24 -3.01
N SER A 172 -33.55 -34.11 -3.51
CA SER A 172 -34.15 -33.83 -4.84
C SER A 172 -35.66 -33.52 -4.94
N THR A 173 -35.94 -32.30 -5.44
CA THR A 173 -36.96 -31.89 -6.44
C THR A 173 -38.43 -32.33 -6.34
N ASP A 174 -39.28 -31.29 -6.33
CA ASP A 174 -40.50 -31.09 -7.13
C ASP A 174 -41.80 -31.92 -6.91
N ASP A 175 -42.87 -31.12 -6.76
CA ASP A 175 -44.18 -31.23 -7.42
C ASP A 175 -45.39 -32.02 -6.87
N TYR A 176 -46.53 -31.29 -6.90
CA TYR A 176 -47.96 -31.64 -6.88
C TYR A 176 -48.70 -32.31 -5.68
N LEU A 177 -49.46 -31.45 -4.96
CA LEU A 177 -50.95 -31.35 -4.97
C LEU A 177 -51.84 -32.48 -4.36
N LEU A 178 -52.71 -32.12 -3.38
CA LEU A 178 -54.03 -32.75 -3.19
C LEU A 178 -55.03 -31.94 -2.30
N LEU A 179 -56.32 -32.05 -2.65
CA LEU A 179 -57.49 -31.27 -2.17
C LEU A 179 -58.06 -31.66 -0.78
N PHE A 180 -58.80 -30.71 -0.18
CA PHE A 180 -60.00 -30.96 0.64
C PHE A 180 -61.20 -30.13 0.12
N VAL A 181 -62.44 -30.60 0.35
CA VAL A 181 -63.69 -30.04 -0.24
C VAL A 181 -64.71 -29.58 0.80
N HIS A 182 -65.39 -28.47 0.48
CA HIS A 182 -66.36 -27.69 1.27
C HIS A 182 -67.72 -28.33 1.60
N ASN A 183 -68.43 -27.63 2.52
CA ASN A 183 -69.88 -27.44 2.55
C ASN A 183 -70.17 -26.26 3.53
N GLN A 184 -70.96 -25.20 3.27
CA GLN A 184 -72.06 -24.93 2.32
C GLN A 184 -72.16 -23.42 1.96
N GLY A 185 -72.68 -23.10 0.76
CA GLY A 185 -73.01 -21.75 0.27
C GLY A 185 -72.79 -21.65 -1.26
N PRO A 186 -73.68 -21.05 -2.08
CA PRO A 186 -73.35 -20.70 -3.46
C PRO A 186 -72.60 -19.36 -3.49
N SER A 187 -71.43 -19.32 -4.11
CA SER A 187 -70.50 -18.19 -4.07
C SER A 187 -70.03 -17.78 -5.48
N VAL A 188 -69.61 -16.51 -5.62
CA VAL A 188 -68.87 -16.02 -6.80
C VAL A 188 -67.40 -15.99 -6.43
N GLU A 189 -66.55 -16.59 -7.25
CA GLU A 189 -65.11 -16.63 -7.00
C GLU A 189 -64.38 -16.27 -8.29
N LEU A 190 -63.77 -15.08 -8.31
CA LEU A 190 -63.05 -14.56 -9.46
C LEU A 190 -61.71 -15.28 -9.63
N LYS A 191 -61.33 -15.57 -10.88
CA LYS A 191 -59.97 -15.97 -11.23
C LYS A 191 -59.38 -15.01 -12.26
N ASN A 192 -58.26 -14.40 -11.91
CA ASN A 192 -57.40 -13.74 -12.88
C ASN A 192 -56.63 -14.83 -13.65
N PRO A 193 -56.68 -14.87 -15.01
CA PRO A 193 -55.95 -15.86 -15.80
C PRO A 193 -54.43 -15.88 -15.58
N LEU A 194 -53.85 -14.79 -15.06
CA LEU A 194 -52.41 -14.61 -14.86
C LEU A 194 -51.90 -14.91 -13.44
N GLN A 195 -52.79 -15.13 -12.45
CA GLN A 195 -52.39 -15.53 -11.09
C GLN A 195 -53.36 -16.55 -10.49
N ASN A 196 -52.88 -17.79 -10.28
CA ASN A 196 -53.71 -18.92 -9.87
C ASN A 196 -53.92 -18.99 -8.34
N GLN A 197 -54.46 -17.93 -7.74
CA GLN A 197 -54.88 -17.87 -6.33
C GLN A 197 -56.34 -17.41 -6.17
N SER A 198 -56.99 -17.84 -5.10
CA SER A 198 -58.39 -17.55 -4.74
C SER A 198 -58.49 -16.39 -3.76
N ILE A 199 -59.37 -15.42 -4.03
CA ILE A 199 -59.64 -14.28 -3.12
C ILE A 199 -60.62 -14.74 -2.02
N PRO A 200 -60.35 -14.53 -0.72
CA PRO A 200 -61.25 -14.94 0.36
C PRO A 200 -62.58 -14.16 0.41
N GLU A 201 -63.66 -14.86 0.77
CA GLU A 201 -64.97 -14.25 1.07
C GLU A 201 -64.99 -13.62 2.46
N ASP A 202 -65.38 -12.34 2.55
CA ASP A 202 -65.95 -11.72 3.76
C ASP A 202 -67.25 -11.00 3.37
N GLU A 203 -68.28 -11.09 4.22
CA GLU A 203 -69.67 -10.78 3.89
C GLU A 203 -70.06 -9.27 3.98
N GLU A 204 -71.13 -8.90 3.28
CA GLU A 204 -72.02 -7.72 3.46
C GLU A 204 -71.78 -6.37 2.71
N GLU A 205 -70.75 -6.17 1.90
CA GLU A 205 -70.74 -5.05 0.91
C GLU A 205 -70.43 -5.52 -0.53
N GLY A 206 -71.03 -4.85 -1.54
CA GLY A 206 -71.11 -5.35 -2.92
C GLY A 206 -69.77 -5.39 -3.64
N VAL A 207 -69.47 -6.54 -4.28
CA VAL A 207 -68.20 -6.79 -4.99
C VAL A 207 -68.04 -5.85 -6.19
N GLN A 208 -66.91 -5.15 -6.25
CA GLN A 208 -66.51 -4.20 -7.30
C GLN A 208 -65.42 -4.82 -8.18
N ILE A 209 -65.53 -4.72 -9.51
CA ILE A 209 -64.68 -5.45 -10.48
C ILE A 209 -64.18 -4.50 -11.58
N PRO A 210 -62.87 -4.30 -11.80
CA PRO A 210 -62.37 -3.57 -12.97
C PRO A 210 -62.69 -4.30 -14.28
N VAL A 211 -63.12 -3.59 -15.35
CA VAL A 211 -63.52 -4.20 -16.64
C VAL A 211 -62.74 -3.63 -17.83
N ASN A 212 -61.48 -4.07 -17.93
CA ASN A 212 -60.67 -4.15 -19.15
C ASN A 212 -59.37 -4.89 -18.75
N THR A 213 -58.88 -5.93 -19.42
CA THR A 213 -59.31 -6.66 -20.64
C THR A 213 -59.29 -8.18 -20.36
N ASP A 214 -60.08 -8.96 -21.11
CA ASP A 214 -60.08 -10.45 -21.11
C ASP A 214 -60.32 -11.16 -19.76
N LEU A 215 -61.07 -10.53 -18.85
CA LEU A 215 -61.55 -11.17 -17.61
C LEU A 215 -62.85 -11.95 -17.82
N GLU A 216 -62.76 -13.27 -17.74
CA GLU A 216 -63.89 -14.21 -17.71
C GLU A 216 -64.55 -14.25 -16.32
N ILE A 217 -65.87 -14.04 -16.22
CA ILE A 217 -66.60 -14.11 -14.94
C ILE A 217 -67.18 -15.52 -14.73
N ASP A 218 -66.72 -16.23 -13.69
CA ASP A 218 -67.15 -17.59 -13.36
C ASP A 218 -68.20 -17.62 -12.23
N PHE A 219 -69.44 -17.98 -12.58
CA PHE A 219 -70.56 -18.14 -11.66
C PHE A 219 -70.57 -19.58 -11.11
N LYS A 220 -70.43 -19.76 -9.79
CA LYS A 220 -70.38 -21.10 -9.16
C LYS A 220 -71.60 -21.35 -8.25
N TRP A 221 -72.06 -22.60 -8.18
CA TRP A 221 -73.10 -22.99 -7.21
C TRP A 221 -73.06 -24.48 -6.84
N ILE A 222 -73.70 -24.82 -5.72
CA ILE A 222 -73.70 -26.18 -5.17
C ILE A 222 -74.68 -27.09 -5.94
N SER A 223 -74.17 -28.24 -6.40
CA SER A 223 -74.96 -29.28 -7.07
C SER A 223 -75.94 -29.98 -6.13
N THR A 224 -77.14 -30.24 -6.63
CA THR A 224 -78.32 -30.72 -5.90
C THR A 224 -79.03 -31.86 -6.66
N ALA A 225 -78.25 -32.80 -7.19
CA ALA A 225 -78.71 -34.04 -7.85
C ALA A 225 -79.72 -33.84 -9.00
N ALA A 226 -79.70 -32.66 -9.62
CA ALA A 226 -80.40 -32.36 -10.87
C ALA A 226 -79.58 -32.82 -12.08
N THR A 227 -80.18 -32.81 -13.27
CA THR A 227 -79.48 -33.09 -14.54
C THR A 227 -79.05 -31.82 -15.27
N GLU A 228 -79.79 -30.73 -15.09
CA GLU A 228 -79.61 -29.43 -15.77
C GLU A 228 -79.97 -28.28 -14.80
N TYR A 229 -79.30 -27.14 -14.99
CA TYR A 229 -79.45 -25.89 -14.24
C TYR A 229 -79.70 -24.72 -15.19
N ILE A 230 -80.47 -23.72 -14.76
CA ILE A 230 -80.73 -22.49 -15.53
C ILE A 230 -80.19 -21.29 -14.77
N LEU A 231 -79.27 -20.54 -15.39
CA LEU A 231 -78.69 -19.27 -14.89
C LEU A 231 -79.39 -18.07 -15.55
N GLN A 232 -79.59 -16.97 -14.82
CA GLN A 232 -80.06 -15.68 -15.37
C GLN A 232 -79.26 -14.51 -14.80
N VAL A 233 -78.86 -13.58 -15.67
CA VAL A 233 -78.13 -12.34 -15.34
C VAL A 233 -78.85 -11.13 -15.97
N ARG A 234 -78.97 -10.00 -15.25
CA ARG A 234 -79.72 -8.78 -15.64
C ARG A 234 -79.17 -7.52 -14.96
N GLU A 235 -79.25 -6.37 -15.62
CA GLU A 235 -78.91 -5.05 -15.06
C GLU A 235 -80.01 -4.48 -14.15
N ASP A 236 -81.28 -4.88 -14.33
CA ASP A 236 -82.44 -4.25 -13.68
C ASP A 236 -82.89 -4.92 -12.36
N GLY A 237 -82.27 -6.05 -11.99
CA GLY A 237 -82.64 -6.84 -10.81
C GLY A 237 -84.04 -7.47 -10.83
N TYR A 238 -84.81 -7.35 -11.91
CA TYR A 238 -86.20 -7.79 -11.97
C TYR A 238 -86.38 -9.08 -12.77
N PHE A 239 -86.85 -10.13 -12.09
CA PHE A 239 -87.09 -11.44 -12.68
C PHE A 239 -88.56 -11.86 -12.50
N ASP A 240 -89.30 -12.04 -13.60
CA ASP A 240 -90.70 -12.50 -13.61
C ASP A 240 -90.81 -13.98 -14.00
N ASP A 241 -91.49 -14.77 -13.16
CA ASP A 241 -91.69 -16.21 -13.33
C ASP A 241 -93.07 -16.58 -13.92
N THR A 242 -93.84 -15.59 -14.37
CA THR A 242 -95.18 -15.79 -14.95
C THR A 242 -95.11 -16.07 -16.46
N ALA A 243 -95.31 -17.33 -16.85
CA ALA A 243 -95.18 -17.76 -18.26
C ALA A 243 -96.08 -16.96 -19.24
N GLY A 244 -95.48 -16.06 -20.02
CA GLY A 244 -96.18 -15.31 -21.07
C GLY A 244 -95.57 -13.98 -21.52
N PHE A 245 -94.56 -13.45 -20.84
CA PHE A 245 -93.87 -12.21 -21.25
C PHE A 245 -92.37 -12.44 -21.39
N VAL A 246 -91.82 -12.23 -22.59
CA VAL A 246 -90.38 -12.13 -22.80
C VAL A 246 -90.00 -10.67 -22.52
N ILE A 247 -89.42 -10.43 -21.36
CA ILE A 247 -88.70 -9.19 -21.02
C ILE A 247 -87.23 -9.44 -21.36
N ASP A 248 -86.52 -8.45 -21.93
CA ASP A 248 -85.11 -8.58 -22.31
C ASP A 248 -84.31 -9.33 -21.24
N THR A 249 -83.63 -10.38 -21.66
CA THR A 249 -82.86 -11.26 -20.78
C THR A 249 -81.49 -11.39 -21.41
N LEU A 250 -80.48 -10.79 -20.76
CA LEU A 250 -79.13 -10.69 -21.33
C LEU A 250 -78.51 -12.08 -21.51
N LEU A 251 -78.72 -12.97 -20.54
CA LEU A 251 -78.32 -14.37 -20.62
C LEU A 251 -79.39 -15.30 -20.00
N THR A 252 -79.64 -16.44 -20.64
CA THR A 252 -80.30 -17.60 -20.02
C THR A 252 -79.77 -18.87 -20.66
N GLU A 253 -78.95 -19.61 -19.93
CA GLU A 253 -78.32 -20.86 -20.39
C GLU A 253 -78.67 -22.06 -19.52
N THR A 254 -78.62 -23.24 -20.13
CA THR A 254 -78.89 -24.53 -19.48
C THR A 254 -77.59 -25.32 -19.31
N VAL A 255 -77.11 -25.45 -18.07
CA VAL A 255 -75.83 -26.07 -17.72
C VAL A 255 -76.05 -27.50 -17.23
N SER A 256 -75.45 -28.48 -17.91
CA SER A 256 -75.56 -29.91 -17.55
C SER A 256 -74.78 -30.25 -16.28
N ALA A 257 -75.36 -31.08 -15.41
CA ALA A 257 -74.87 -31.29 -14.05
C ALA A 257 -73.59 -32.14 -13.95
N GLY A 258 -72.47 -31.46 -13.71
CA GLY A 258 -71.23 -32.00 -13.12
C GLY A 258 -71.04 -31.54 -11.67
N SER A 259 -69.88 -31.79 -11.06
CA SER A 259 -69.52 -31.23 -9.75
C SER A 259 -68.02 -30.86 -9.74
N PRO A 260 -67.65 -29.61 -9.40
CA PRO A 260 -68.52 -28.46 -9.13
C PRO A 260 -69.33 -28.03 -10.37
N VAL A 261 -70.43 -27.29 -10.16
CA VAL A 261 -71.16 -26.63 -11.25
C VAL A 261 -70.68 -25.18 -11.30
N SER A 262 -70.01 -24.81 -12.40
CA SER A 262 -69.67 -23.43 -12.72
C SER A 262 -70.10 -23.10 -14.14
N TYR A 263 -70.26 -21.81 -14.41
CA TYR A 263 -70.47 -21.28 -15.75
C TYR A 263 -69.67 -20.00 -15.91
N THR A 264 -68.80 -20.00 -16.91
CA THR A 264 -67.89 -18.91 -17.22
C THR A 264 -68.46 -18.09 -18.38
N HIS A 265 -68.71 -16.80 -18.16
CA HIS A 265 -69.21 -15.90 -19.19
C HIS A 265 -68.07 -15.06 -19.79
N SER A 266 -67.98 -15.05 -21.13
CA SER A 266 -66.88 -14.46 -21.90
C SER A 266 -67.29 -13.29 -22.81
N GLU A 267 -68.56 -12.84 -22.76
CA GLU A 267 -68.97 -11.57 -23.38
C GLU A 267 -68.85 -10.40 -22.40
N LYS A 268 -68.56 -9.19 -22.91
CA LYS A 268 -68.23 -8.02 -22.08
C LYS A 268 -69.46 -7.46 -21.34
N PHE A 269 -69.31 -7.25 -20.03
CA PHE A 269 -70.21 -6.41 -19.23
C PHE A 269 -69.89 -4.92 -19.42
N ASN A 270 -70.86 -4.03 -19.18
CA ASN A 270 -70.66 -2.59 -19.28
C ASN A 270 -69.91 -2.04 -18.05
N ASN A 271 -69.10 -0.99 -18.23
CA ASN A 271 -68.39 -0.30 -17.14
C ASN A 271 -69.37 0.51 -16.26
N PHE A 272 -69.02 0.76 -15.00
CA PHE A 272 -69.83 1.50 -14.01
C PHE A 272 -71.30 1.01 -13.89
N THR A 273 -71.51 -0.30 -13.99
CA THR A 273 -72.84 -0.92 -14.05
C THR A 273 -72.99 -2.04 -13.02
N THR A 274 -74.05 -1.98 -12.21
CA THR A 274 -74.41 -3.06 -11.28
C THR A 274 -75.20 -4.16 -12.00
N TYR A 275 -74.74 -5.40 -11.91
CA TYR A 275 -75.39 -6.59 -12.47
C TYR A 275 -75.96 -7.47 -11.37
N PHE A 276 -77.15 -8.03 -11.61
CA PHE A 276 -77.89 -8.91 -10.71
C PHE A 276 -78.06 -10.31 -11.33
N TRP A 277 -77.94 -11.38 -10.54
CA TRP A 277 -78.05 -12.75 -11.05
C TRP A 277 -78.73 -13.74 -10.09
N ARG A 278 -79.29 -14.82 -10.64
CA ARG A 278 -79.91 -15.95 -9.91
C ARG A 278 -79.84 -17.25 -10.72
N VAL A 279 -79.91 -18.40 -10.04
CA VAL A 279 -79.82 -19.74 -10.65
C VAL A 279 -80.87 -20.71 -10.10
N LYS A 280 -81.29 -21.72 -10.87
CA LYS A 280 -82.12 -22.83 -10.39
C LYS A 280 -81.71 -24.17 -10.99
N ALA A 281 -82.07 -25.26 -10.33
CA ALA A 281 -82.13 -26.57 -10.97
C ALA A 281 -83.45 -26.73 -11.74
N ASP A 282 -83.45 -27.58 -12.77
CA ASP A 282 -84.63 -27.89 -13.60
C ASP A 282 -85.88 -28.36 -12.85
N ASN A 283 -85.71 -28.85 -11.62
CA ASN A 283 -86.80 -29.30 -10.74
C ASN A 283 -86.88 -28.53 -9.39
N SER A 284 -86.28 -27.33 -9.28
CA SER A 284 -86.31 -26.49 -8.08
C SER A 284 -86.93 -25.11 -8.30
N GLY A 285 -87.14 -24.37 -7.21
CA GLY A 285 -87.27 -22.90 -7.26
C GLY A 285 -85.92 -22.24 -7.55
N TRP A 286 -85.95 -20.93 -7.82
CA TRP A 286 -84.76 -20.09 -7.97
C TRP A 286 -84.04 -19.83 -6.64
N SER A 287 -82.74 -19.56 -6.73
CA SER A 287 -81.93 -18.97 -5.67
C SER A 287 -82.43 -17.57 -5.29
N GLU A 288 -81.85 -17.03 -4.21
CA GLU A 288 -81.84 -15.60 -3.96
C GLU A 288 -81.05 -14.86 -5.06
N ILE A 289 -81.22 -13.54 -5.14
CA ILE A 289 -80.62 -12.68 -6.16
C ILE A 289 -79.34 -12.06 -5.59
N TRP A 290 -78.24 -12.20 -6.32
CA TRP A 290 -76.90 -11.69 -5.98
C TRP A 290 -76.53 -10.53 -6.92
N ASN A 291 -75.51 -9.72 -6.59
CA ASN A 291 -75.08 -8.60 -7.43
C ASN A 291 -73.57 -8.27 -7.34
N PHE A 292 -73.04 -7.57 -8.36
CA PHE A 292 -71.68 -7.02 -8.46
C PHE A 292 -71.68 -5.72 -9.31
N GLU A 293 -70.64 -4.89 -9.23
CA GLU A 293 -70.49 -3.62 -9.97
C GLU A 293 -69.10 -3.51 -10.66
N THR A 294 -68.97 -2.64 -11.67
CA THR A 294 -67.80 -2.57 -12.57
C THR A 294 -67.05 -1.22 -12.56
N LYS A 295 -65.72 -1.19 -12.77
CA LYS A 295 -64.85 0.02 -12.75
C LYS A 295 -63.87 0.13 -13.93
N ASP A 296 -63.26 1.31 -14.10
CA ASP A 296 -62.35 1.68 -15.21
C ASP A 296 -61.07 2.38 -14.69
N ILE A 297 -59.87 1.98 -15.14
CA ILE A 297 -58.54 2.44 -14.67
C ILE A 297 -57.50 2.47 -15.80
N VAL A 298 -56.33 3.08 -15.57
CA VAL A 298 -55.21 3.10 -16.53
C VAL A 298 -54.37 1.83 -16.40
N ASN A 299 -54.07 1.15 -17.52
CA ASN A 299 -53.19 -0.02 -17.54
C ASN A 299 -51.75 0.36 -17.88
N LEU A 300 -50.80 -0.10 -17.09
CA LEU A 300 -49.36 -0.03 -17.41
C LEU A 300 -48.97 -1.24 -18.26
N ASP A 301 -48.02 -1.10 -19.20
CA ASP A 301 -47.59 -2.15 -20.13
C ASP A 301 -46.11 -2.55 -19.97
N ILE A 302 -45.17 -1.63 -20.19
CA ILE A 302 -43.72 -1.85 -20.08
C ILE A 302 -43.13 -0.86 -19.07
N PRO A 303 -42.21 -1.26 -18.18
CA PRO A 303 -41.77 -2.63 -17.90
C PRO A 303 -42.87 -3.50 -17.29
N SER A 304 -42.71 -4.81 -17.47
CA SER A 304 -43.44 -5.83 -16.74
C SER A 304 -43.23 -5.67 -15.23
N ASN A 305 -44.24 -6.01 -14.44
CA ASN A 305 -44.09 -5.91 -12.99
C ASN A 305 -43.01 -6.89 -12.50
N ASN A 306 -42.00 -6.37 -11.80
CA ASN A 306 -40.76 -7.05 -11.37
C ASN A 306 -39.71 -7.28 -12.48
N GLU A 307 -39.76 -6.58 -13.62
CA GLU A 307 -38.74 -6.71 -14.67
C GLU A 307 -37.40 -6.05 -14.29
N SER A 308 -36.29 -6.66 -14.73
CA SER A 308 -34.96 -6.05 -14.67
C SER A 308 -34.63 -5.32 -15.97
N VAL A 309 -34.24 -4.04 -15.86
CA VAL A 309 -34.04 -3.10 -16.98
C VAL A 309 -32.69 -2.38 -16.85
N CYS A 310 -32.28 -1.65 -17.89
CA CYS A 310 -31.03 -0.88 -17.92
C CYS A 310 -31.16 0.46 -17.15
N LYS A 311 -30.07 1.25 -17.03
CA LYS A 311 -30.08 2.54 -16.27
C LYS A 311 -31.04 3.60 -16.82
N LYS A 312 -31.56 3.43 -18.06
CA LYS A 312 -32.45 4.34 -18.78
C LYS A 312 -33.63 3.60 -19.42
N PRO A 313 -34.57 3.06 -18.62
CA PRO A 313 -35.69 2.29 -19.14
C PRO A 313 -36.70 3.18 -19.89
N THR A 314 -37.53 2.55 -20.71
CA THR A 314 -38.73 3.19 -21.29
C THR A 314 -39.97 2.65 -20.58
N LEU A 315 -40.82 3.57 -20.12
CA LEU A 315 -42.10 3.28 -19.48
C LEU A 315 -43.23 3.47 -20.50
N GLN A 316 -44.19 2.54 -20.61
CA GLN A 316 -45.29 2.55 -21.57
C GLN A 316 -46.61 2.10 -20.93
N TRP A 317 -47.73 2.70 -21.31
CA TRP A 317 -49.08 2.41 -20.79
C TRP A 317 -50.16 2.55 -21.87
N ASP A 318 -51.37 2.05 -21.60
CA ASP A 318 -52.50 2.13 -22.54
C ASP A 318 -53.08 3.56 -22.66
N GLU A 319 -53.58 3.92 -23.84
CA GLU A 319 -54.33 5.16 -24.06
C GLU A 319 -55.69 5.13 -23.32
N PHE A 320 -55.83 5.95 -22.28
CA PHE A 320 -57.08 6.11 -21.52
C PHE A 320 -58.10 7.02 -22.24
N GLU A 321 -59.33 6.53 -22.47
CA GLU A 321 -60.33 7.23 -23.30
C GLU A 321 -60.70 8.61 -22.72
N GLY A 322 -60.40 9.66 -23.48
CA GLY A 322 -60.73 11.05 -23.14
C GLY A 322 -59.69 11.77 -22.27
N ALA A 323 -58.60 11.12 -21.87
CA ALA A 323 -57.42 11.79 -21.35
C ALA A 323 -56.81 12.74 -22.40
N THR A 324 -56.14 13.80 -21.96
CA THR A 324 -55.39 14.71 -22.87
C THR A 324 -53.94 14.94 -22.45
N ASN A 325 -53.55 14.41 -21.30
CA ASN A 325 -52.20 14.38 -20.76
C ASN A 325 -52.10 13.20 -19.78
N TYR A 326 -50.89 12.76 -19.48
CA TYR A 326 -50.59 11.80 -18.43
C TYR A 326 -49.53 12.37 -17.49
N THR A 327 -49.63 12.04 -16.21
CA THR A 327 -48.61 12.37 -15.22
C THR A 327 -48.07 11.07 -14.61
N LEU A 328 -46.79 10.78 -14.86
CA LEU A 328 -46.07 9.63 -14.32
C LEU A 328 -45.49 10.01 -12.97
N PHE A 329 -45.51 9.06 -12.03
CA PHE A 329 -44.87 9.17 -10.72
C PHE A 329 -43.93 7.99 -10.55
N ILE A 330 -42.67 8.24 -10.20
CA ILE A 330 -41.64 7.22 -9.97
C ILE A 330 -41.00 7.47 -8.60
N ASP A 331 -40.91 6.45 -7.75
CA ASP A 331 -40.30 6.51 -6.40
C ASP A 331 -39.54 5.20 -6.12
N THR A 332 -38.57 5.23 -5.21
CA THR A 332 -37.97 4.03 -4.60
C THR A 332 -38.85 3.36 -3.53
N THR A 333 -39.98 3.99 -3.14
CA THR A 333 -40.92 3.45 -2.15
C THR A 333 -42.30 3.11 -2.77
N ALA A 334 -42.83 1.92 -2.45
CA ALA A 334 -44.15 1.48 -2.91
C ALA A 334 -45.32 2.37 -2.43
N THR A 335 -45.08 3.13 -1.35
CA THR A 335 -46.04 4.08 -0.78
C THR A 335 -46.01 5.46 -1.44
N PHE A 336 -45.11 5.70 -2.41
CA PHE A 336 -44.89 7.02 -3.04
C PHE A 336 -44.69 8.14 -2.00
N SER A 337 -43.88 7.85 -0.99
CA SER A 337 -43.64 8.68 0.19
C SER A 337 -42.20 9.20 0.30
N GLY A 338 -41.34 8.84 -0.66
CA GLY A 338 -39.98 9.35 -0.80
C GLY A 338 -39.93 10.63 -1.64
N GLU A 339 -38.79 10.85 -2.30
CA GLU A 339 -38.66 11.87 -3.33
C GLU A 339 -39.23 11.31 -4.65
N VAL A 340 -40.48 11.68 -4.95
CA VAL A 340 -41.19 11.22 -6.14
C VAL A 340 -40.81 12.06 -7.35
N LEU A 341 -40.29 11.41 -8.39
CA LEU A 341 -40.09 12.02 -9.70
C LEU A 341 -41.44 12.08 -10.45
N GLU A 342 -41.91 13.29 -10.71
CA GLU A 342 -43.18 13.59 -11.37
C GLU A 342 -42.93 14.11 -12.80
N ILE A 343 -43.56 13.49 -13.80
CA ILE A 343 -43.30 13.75 -15.23
C ILE A 343 -44.63 13.88 -15.98
N GLU A 344 -44.90 15.06 -16.56
CA GLU A 344 -46.04 15.28 -17.45
C GLU A 344 -45.67 14.94 -18.91
N THR A 345 -46.52 14.16 -19.61
CA THR A 345 -46.39 13.88 -21.04
C THR A 345 -47.74 13.69 -21.73
N ASN A 346 -47.81 14.06 -23.01
CA ASN A 346 -48.98 13.86 -23.86
C ASN A 346 -48.94 12.57 -24.70
N GLU A 347 -47.86 11.80 -24.60
CA GLU A 347 -47.67 10.51 -25.26
C GLU A 347 -48.01 9.37 -24.29
N THR A 348 -48.12 8.13 -24.79
CA THR A 348 -48.35 6.91 -23.97
C THR A 348 -47.04 6.16 -23.64
N GLU A 349 -45.90 6.81 -23.86
CA GLU A 349 -44.57 6.30 -23.55
C GLU A 349 -43.62 7.40 -23.06
N TYR A 350 -42.61 7.02 -22.29
CA TYR A 350 -41.54 7.92 -21.84
C TYR A 350 -40.22 7.17 -21.57
N SER A 351 -39.16 7.52 -22.28
CA SER A 351 -37.79 7.04 -21.99
C SER A 351 -37.12 7.92 -20.93
N ILE A 352 -36.64 7.30 -19.85
CA ILE A 352 -35.96 8.02 -18.76
C ILE A 352 -34.63 8.59 -19.27
N VAL A 353 -34.48 9.91 -19.26
CA VAL A 353 -33.30 10.61 -19.78
C VAL A 353 -32.14 10.70 -18.78
N ASP A 354 -32.48 10.79 -17.49
CA ASP A 354 -31.54 10.88 -16.37
C ASP A 354 -31.15 9.48 -15.85
N TYR A 355 -30.11 9.41 -15.02
CA TYR A 355 -29.58 8.13 -14.54
C TYR A 355 -30.34 7.64 -13.30
N LEU A 356 -30.97 6.46 -13.39
CA LEU A 356 -31.47 5.73 -12.22
C LEU A 356 -30.33 4.96 -11.53
N ILE A 357 -30.45 4.78 -10.21
CA ILE A 357 -29.41 4.17 -9.37
C ILE A 357 -29.42 2.65 -9.58
N SER A 358 -28.24 2.07 -9.85
CA SER A 358 -28.04 0.63 -10.05
C SER A 358 -28.54 -0.20 -8.85
N GLY A 359 -29.04 -1.42 -9.11
CA GLY A 359 -29.48 -2.37 -8.08
C GLY A 359 -30.73 -1.96 -7.29
N LYS A 360 -31.22 -0.71 -7.41
CA LYS A 360 -32.45 -0.26 -6.74
C LYS A 360 -33.70 -0.71 -7.48
N THR A 361 -34.73 -1.03 -6.71
CA THR A 361 -36.11 -1.21 -7.18
C THR A 361 -36.83 0.14 -7.21
N TYR A 362 -37.47 0.43 -8.34
CA TYR A 362 -38.30 1.62 -8.55
C TYR A 362 -39.75 1.22 -8.75
N TYR A 363 -40.65 1.96 -8.12
CA TYR A 363 -42.10 1.85 -8.21
C TYR A 363 -42.62 2.98 -9.09
N TRP A 364 -43.52 2.68 -10.01
CA TRP A 364 -44.10 3.67 -10.91
C TRP A 364 -45.60 3.47 -11.12
N LYS A 365 -46.29 4.59 -11.36
CA LYS A 365 -47.74 4.64 -11.67
C LYS A 365 -48.06 5.86 -12.53
N VAL A 366 -49.21 5.83 -13.19
CA VAL A 366 -49.65 6.89 -14.12
C VAL A 366 -51.04 7.40 -13.73
N LEU A 367 -51.21 8.71 -13.79
CA LEU A 367 -52.50 9.40 -13.70
C LEU A 367 -52.93 9.86 -15.10
N ALA A 368 -54.18 9.59 -15.49
CA ALA A 368 -54.78 10.13 -16.71
C ALA A 368 -55.46 11.49 -16.45
N ASP A 369 -54.88 12.57 -17.01
CA ASP A 369 -55.32 13.94 -16.74
C ASP A 369 -56.34 14.48 -17.75
N ASN A 370 -57.23 15.33 -17.23
CA ASN A 370 -58.27 16.05 -17.98
C ASN A 370 -59.29 15.16 -18.74
N ALA A 371 -59.59 13.97 -18.23
CA ALA A 371 -60.74 13.18 -18.67
C ALA A 371 -62.07 13.95 -18.47
N ILE A 372 -62.97 13.90 -19.45
CA ILE A 372 -64.19 14.74 -19.49
C ILE A 372 -65.24 14.24 -18.47
N ASN A 373 -65.36 14.96 -17.34
CA ASN A 373 -66.29 14.75 -16.22
C ASN A 373 -65.99 13.57 -15.28
N ALA A 374 -64.79 13.53 -14.68
CA ALA A 374 -64.47 12.59 -13.60
C ALA A 374 -63.81 13.26 -12.39
N ASN A 375 -63.83 12.56 -11.24
CA ASN A 375 -62.99 12.87 -10.10
C ASN A 375 -61.55 12.41 -10.39
N LEU A 376 -60.56 13.31 -10.24
CA LEU A 376 -59.14 12.99 -10.44
C LEU A 376 -58.60 11.93 -9.46
N GLU A 377 -59.33 11.63 -8.38
CA GLU A 377 -58.98 10.56 -7.42
C GLU A 377 -59.28 9.14 -7.97
N GLU A 378 -59.98 8.99 -9.11
CA GLU A 378 -60.54 7.71 -9.58
C GLU A 378 -59.89 7.16 -10.87
N HIS A 379 -58.86 7.82 -11.43
CA HIS A 379 -58.21 7.45 -12.71
C HIS A 379 -56.69 7.24 -12.61
N TRP A 380 -56.26 6.65 -11.51
CA TRP A 380 -54.90 6.14 -11.35
C TRP A 380 -54.76 4.75 -11.98
N SER A 381 -53.55 4.42 -12.45
CA SER A 381 -53.13 3.04 -12.58
C SER A 381 -52.87 2.42 -11.19
N ASP A 382 -52.93 1.10 -11.10
CA ASP A 382 -52.14 0.39 -10.09
C ASP A 382 -50.64 0.65 -10.34
N PHE A 383 -49.82 0.54 -9.30
CA PHE A 383 -48.37 0.69 -9.45
C PHE A 383 -47.72 -0.61 -9.94
N ARG A 384 -46.62 -0.48 -10.68
CA ARG A 384 -45.69 -1.57 -10.98
C ARG A 384 -44.31 -1.26 -10.40
N GLN A 385 -43.47 -2.27 -10.23
CA GLN A 385 -42.06 -2.12 -9.88
C GLN A 385 -41.13 -2.70 -10.94
N PHE A 386 -39.91 -2.17 -11.05
CA PHE A 386 -38.81 -2.69 -11.89
C PHE A 386 -37.47 -2.47 -11.17
N LYS A 387 -36.42 -3.18 -11.58
CA LYS A 387 -35.07 -3.14 -10.97
C LYS A 387 -34.00 -2.81 -12.02
N ILE A 388 -32.97 -2.06 -11.65
CA ILE A 388 -31.92 -1.60 -12.58
C ILE A 388 -30.75 -2.60 -12.63
N GLU A 389 -30.80 -3.61 -13.51
CA GLU A 389 -29.86 -4.75 -13.58
C GLU A 389 -29.66 -5.42 -14.96
N LYS A 390 -30.07 -4.82 -16.09
CA LYS A 390 -29.94 -5.48 -17.43
C LYS A 390 -28.59 -5.21 -18.12
N SER A 391 -27.87 -6.28 -18.50
CA SER A 391 -26.58 -6.28 -19.22
C SER A 391 -26.70 -6.74 -20.69
N VAL A 392 -25.57 -6.77 -21.42
CA VAL A 392 -25.44 -7.20 -22.83
C VAL A 392 -25.35 -8.73 -22.94
N THR A 393 -25.74 -9.32 -24.08
CA THR A 393 -25.57 -10.76 -24.37
C THR A 393 -24.60 -10.97 -25.53
N LEU A 394 -23.59 -11.84 -25.34
CA LEU A 394 -22.56 -12.17 -26.33
C LEU A 394 -23.08 -13.22 -27.33
N THR A 395 -22.56 -13.21 -28.57
CA THR A 395 -23.08 -14.11 -29.64
C THR A 395 -22.01 -14.75 -30.53
N THR A 396 -20.86 -14.12 -30.76
CA THR A 396 -19.77 -14.70 -31.54
C THR A 396 -18.44 -14.11 -31.04
N PRO A 397 -17.38 -14.92 -30.82
CA PRO A 397 -17.38 -16.39 -30.77
C PRO A 397 -18.41 -16.92 -29.76
N GLU A 398 -18.99 -18.09 -30.01
CA GLU A 398 -19.83 -18.77 -29.01
C GLU A 398 -18.98 -19.10 -27.77
N ASN A 399 -19.58 -19.14 -26.58
CA ASN A 399 -18.83 -19.53 -25.38
C ASN A 399 -18.24 -20.95 -25.53
N ASP A 400 -16.98 -21.08 -25.12
CA ASP A 400 -16.09 -22.23 -25.33
C ASP A 400 -15.93 -22.64 -26.81
N ALA A 401 -16.04 -21.70 -27.76
CA ALA A 401 -15.79 -21.99 -29.18
C ALA A 401 -14.33 -22.45 -29.43
N PHE A 402 -14.18 -23.51 -30.23
CA PHE A 402 -12.88 -24.09 -30.59
C PHE A 402 -12.53 -23.82 -32.07
N GLN A 403 -11.23 -23.71 -32.35
CA GLN A 403 -10.67 -23.43 -33.67
C GLN A 403 -11.19 -22.12 -34.31
N VAL A 404 -11.27 -21.06 -33.51
CA VAL A 404 -11.57 -19.73 -34.03
C VAL A 404 -10.39 -19.25 -34.89
N ASP A 405 -10.65 -18.94 -36.16
CA ASP A 405 -9.64 -18.38 -37.07
C ASP A 405 -9.32 -16.92 -36.70
N VAL A 406 -8.06 -16.54 -36.83
CA VAL A 406 -7.60 -15.14 -36.71
C VAL A 406 -7.55 -14.52 -38.11
N PRO A 407 -8.09 -13.30 -38.36
CA PRO A 407 -8.66 -12.33 -37.42
C PRO A 407 -10.00 -12.74 -36.80
N VAL A 408 -10.14 -12.55 -35.48
CA VAL A 408 -11.34 -12.93 -34.72
C VAL A 408 -12.42 -11.86 -34.88
N THR A 409 -13.66 -12.30 -35.13
CA THR A 409 -14.85 -11.43 -35.19
C THR A 409 -15.66 -11.62 -33.92
N PHE A 410 -15.96 -10.51 -33.24
CA PHE A 410 -16.75 -10.43 -32.02
C PHE A 410 -18.10 -9.77 -32.32
N GLU A 411 -19.21 -10.36 -31.89
CA GLU A 411 -20.59 -9.85 -32.08
C GLU A 411 -21.44 -10.05 -30.82
N TRP A 412 -22.33 -9.10 -30.52
CA TRP A 412 -23.22 -9.13 -29.35
C TRP A 412 -24.58 -8.46 -29.63
N GLU A 413 -25.57 -8.66 -28.76
CA GLU A 413 -26.88 -8.02 -28.89
C GLU A 413 -26.88 -6.54 -28.45
N THR A 414 -27.55 -5.68 -29.21
CA THR A 414 -27.72 -4.25 -28.86
C THR A 414 -28.76 -4.06 -27.77
N LEU A 415 -28.44 -3.25 -26.75
CA LEU A 415 -29.44 -2.72 -25.82
C LEU A 415 -30.14 -1.47 -26.38
N ASP A 416 -31.42 -1.30 -26.05
CA ASP A 416 -32.18 -0.10 -26.44
C ASP A 416 -31.53 1.17 -25.89
N ASN A 417 -31.44 2.20 -26.75
CA ASN A 417 -30.78 3.49 -26.49
C ASN A 417 -29.25 3.45 -26.27
N ALA A 418 -28.59 2.30 -26.39
CA ALA A 418 -27.13 2.23 -26.39
C ALA A 418 -26.52 3.03 -27.55
N GLN A 419 -25.46 3.80 -27.28
CA GLN A 419 -24.70 4.56 -28.28
C GLN A 419 -23.25 4.07 -28.41
N THR A 420 -22.68 3.49 -27.36
CA THR A 420 -21.31 2.97 -27.34
C THR A 420 -21.19 1.72 -26.49
N PHE A 421 -20.27 0.85 -26.90
CA PHE A 421 -19.89 -0.36 -26.18
C PHE A 421 -18.38 -0.35 -25.93
N THR A 422 -17.95 -0.69 -24.72
CA THR A 422 -16.56 -1.03 -24.42
C THR A 422 -16.44 -2.55 -24.50
N ILE A 423 -15.48 -3.07 -25.28
CA ILE A 423 -15.12 -4.49 -25.30
C ILE A 423 -13.79 -4.67 -24.57
N GLN A 424 -13.69 -5.72 -23.75
CA GLN A 424 -12.46 -6.18 -23.11
C GLN A 424 -12.15 -7.62 -23.53
N ILE A 425 -10.88 -7.91 -23.82
CA ILE A 425 -10.37 -9.25 -24.12
C ILE A 425 -9.11 -9.51 -23.29
N SER A 426 -9.07 -10.63 -22.59
CA SER A 426 -8.02 -11.07 -21.67
C SER A 426 -7.34 -12.36 -22.14
N GLY A 427 -6.05 -12.51 -21.82
CA GLY A 427 -5.31 -13.77 -21.98
C GLY A 427 -5.60 -14.80 -20.89
N ASN A 428 -6.04 -14.34 -19.70
CA ASN A 428 -6.33 -15.17 -18.54
C ASN A 428 -7.82 -15.16 -18.18
N ALA A 429 -8.25 -16.18 -17.42
CA ALA A 429 -9.61 -16.29 -16.93
C ALA A 429 -9.95 -15.12 -15.98
N PRO A 430 -11.23 -14.70 -15.89
CA PRO A 430 -11.62 -13.67 -14.93
C PRO A 430 -11.41 -14.16 -13.49
N LEU A 431 -11.03 -13.23 -12.62
CA LEU A 431 -11.06 -13.40 -11.17
C LEU A 431 -12.43 -13.00 -10.64
N VAL A 432 -12.85 -13.62 -9.54
CA VAL A 432 -14.11 -13.30 -8.85
C VAL A 432 -13.79 -12.46 -7.62
N GLY A 433 -14.32 -11.23 -7.55
CA GLY A 433 -14.17 -10.33 -6.40
C GLY A 433 -15.06 -10.73 -5.22
N ASP A 434 -14.87 -10.09 -4.07
CA ASP A 434 -15.64 -10.36 -2.83
C ASP A 434 -17.15 -10.04 -2.95
N ASN A 435 -17.49 -9.28 -3.98
CA ASN A 435 -18.85 -8.94 -4.40
C ASN A 435 -19.44 -9.94 -5.42
N GLU A 436 -18.81 -11.11 -5.61
CA GLU A 436 -19.15 -12.16 -6.58
C GLU A 436 -19.09 -11.71 -8.07
N LEU A 437 -18.54 -10.53 -8.36
CA LEU A 437 -18.40 -10.00 -9.71
C LEU A 437 -17.09 -10.43 -10.36
N GLU A 438 -17.16 -10.82 -11.65
CA GLU A 438 -16.00 -11.16 -12.47
C GLU A 438 -15.23 -9.92 -12.93
N TYR A 439 -13.90 -9.96 -12.85
CA TYR A 439 -13.00 -8.92 -13.36
C TYR A 439 -11.72 -9.50 -13.98
N PHE A 440 -11.08 -8.72 -14.85
CA PHE A 440 -9.74 -8.99 -15.35
C PHE A 440 -8.75 -8.08 -14.62
N GLU A 441 -7.55 -8.58 -14.28
CA GLU A 441 -6.47 -7.72 -13.80
C GLU A 441 -5.95 -6.83 -14.94
N GLU A 442 -5.48 -5.61 -14.62
CA GLU A 442 -5.04 -4.65 -15.65
C GLU A 442 -3.88 -5.17 -16.52
N GLU A 443 -3.05 -6.08 -15.98
CA GLU A 443 -1.91 -6.67 -16.71
C GLU A 443 -2.34 -7.75 -17.73
N ASP A 444 -3.52 -8.35 -17.56
CA ASP A 444 -4.03 -9.45 -18.38
C ASP A 444 -4.90 -9.00 -19.57
N ILE A 445 -5.36 -7.75 -19.56
CA ILE A 445 -6.20 -7.17 -20.62
C ILE A 445 -5.35 -6.90 -21.87
N LEU A 446 -5.59 -7.69 -22.92
CA LEU A 446 -4.91 -7.59 -24.21
C LEU A 446 -5.51 -6.51 -25.11
N ILE A 447 -6.83 -6.31 -25.02
CA ILE A 447 -7.59 -5.32 -25.79
C ILE A 447 -8.64 -4.70 -24.88
N GLU A 448 -8.67 -3.37 -24.83
CA GLU A 448 -9.82 -2.58 -24.37
C GLU A 448 -10.13 -1.49 -25.40
N GLU A 449 -11.30 -1.53 -26.02
CA GLU A 449 -11.70 -0.61 -27.10
C GLU A 449 -13.14 -0.15 -26.98
N VAL A 450 -13.42 1.09 -27.40
CA VAL A 450 -14.77 1.69 -27.38
C VAL A 450 -15.31 1.81 -28.81
N VAL A 451 -16.37 1.07 -29.10
CA VAL A 451 -17.00 0.97 -30.43
C VAL A 451 -18.44 1.53 -30.43
N THR A 452 -18.93 1.91 -31.61
CA THR A 452 -20.31 2.40 -31.83
C THR A 452 -21.22 1.39 -32.53
N GLU A 453 -20.68 0.25 -32.93
CA GLU A 453 -21.41 -0.86 -33.58
C GLU A 453 -21.34 -2.08 -32.65
N ALA A 454 -22.34 -2.96 -32.68
CA ALA A 454 -22.38 -4.16 -31.82
C ALA A 454 -21.52 -5.32 -32.34
N SER A 455 -20.35 -4.97 -32.86
CA SER A 455 -19.38 -5.88 -33.44
C SER A 455 -17.98 -5.26 -33.42
N PHE A 456 -16.96 -6.09 -33.22
CA PHE A 456 -15.55 -5.72 -33.28
C PHE A 456 -14.77 -6.80 -34.04
N ILE A 457 -13.73 -6.44 -34.78
CA ILE A 457 -12.83 -7.40 -35.44
C ILE A 457 -11.41 -7.08 -34.99
N ASP A 458 -10.77 -7.99 -34.25
CA ASP A 458 -9.33 -7.89 -34.03
C ASP A 458 -8.61 -8.33 -35.30
N ALA A 459 -7.75 -7.45 -35.81
CA ALA A 459 -7.00 -7.68 -37.04
C ALA A 459 -5.57 -8.22 -36.81
N GLU A 460 -4.94 -7.93 -35.66
CA GLU A 460 -3.48 -8.05 -35.51
C GLU A 460 -2.97 -8.36 -34.07
N ILE A 461 -3.82 -8.49 -33.03
CA ILE A 461 -3.36 -8.63 -31.63
C ILE A 461 -3.41 -10.08 -31.12
N LEU A 462 -4.47 -10.84 -31.42
CA LEU A 462 -4.64 -12.20 -30.92
C LEU A 462 -3.79 -13.21 -31.69
N ASN A 463 -3.08 -14.08 -30.96
CA ASN A 463 -2.21 -15.10 -31.52
C ASN A 463 -3.00 -16.36 -31.90
N SER A 464 -2.50 -17.11 -32.88
CA SER A 464 -2.91 -18.50 -33.12
C SER A 464 -2.38 -19.42 -32.01
N ASN A 465 -3.20 -20.38 -31.56
CA ASN A 465 -2.97 -21.29 -30.43
C ASN A 465 -3.04 -20.62 -29.03
N GLY A 466 -3.93 -19.64 -28.84
CA GLY A 466 -4.26 -19.05 -27.53
C GLY A 466 -5.71 -19.30 -27.11
N ARG A 467 -5.92 -19.50 -25.79
CA ARG A 467 -7.23 -19.35 -25.13
C ARG A 467 -7.41 -17.89 -24.73
N TYR A 468 -8.61 -17.37 -24.92
CA TYR A 468 -8.95 -15.98 -24.64
C TYR A 468 -10.33 -15.88 -23.99
N TYR A 469 -10.49 -14.83 -23.19
CA TYR A 469 -11.71 -14.53 -22.43
C TYR A 469 -12.18 -13.13 -22.80
N TRP A 470 -13.47 -12.90 -22.98
CA TRP A 470 -13.97 -11.61 -23.47
C TRP A 470 -15.34 -11.22 -22.93
N ARG A 471 -15.58 -9.91 -22.85
CA ARG A 471 -16.82 -9.30 -22.33
C ARG A 471 -17.07 -7.91 -22.88
N VAL A 472 -18.31 -7.43 -22.74
CA VAL A 472 -18.79 -6.14 -23.27
C VAL A 472 -19.61 -5.38 -22.23
N LEU A 473 -19.40 -4.07 -22.16
CA LEU A 473 -20.17 -3.11 -21.37
C LEU A 473 -20.79 -2.05 -22.28
N SER A 474 -22.07 -1.73 -22.10
CA SER A 474 -22.77 -0.66 -22.84
C SER A 474 -22.89 0.62 -22.00
N ASP A 475 -22.93 1.78 -22.66
CA ASP A 475 -23.15 3.09 -22.01
C ASP A 475 -24.50 3.24 -21.27
N VAL A 476 -25.46 2.35 -21.54
CA VAL A 476 -26.75 2.27 -20.81
C VAL A 476 -26.80 1.15 -19.76
N ALA A 477 -25.79 0.28 -19.70
CA ALA A 477 -25.74 -0.87 -18.78
C ALA A 477 -25.23 -0.48 -17.38
N THR A 478 -25.47 -1.36 -16.42
CA THR A 478 -25.01 -1.24 -15.02
C THR A 478 -23.59 -1.74 -14.84
N GLU A 479 -23.35 -2.95 -15.34
CA GLU A 479 -22.20 -3.82 -15.16
C GLU A 479 -21.83 -4.47 -16.50
N TRP A 480 -20.66 -5.09 -16.56
CA TRP A 480 -20.25 -5.93 -17.69
C TRP A 480 -21.22 -7.11 -17.88
N CYS A 481 -21.29 -7.67 -19.08
CA CYS A 481 -21.88 -8.99 -19.26
C CYS A 481 -21.01 -10.10 -18.63
N GLU A 482 -21.57 -11.31 -18.52
CA GLU A 482 -20.81 -12.53 -18.22
C GLU A 482 -19.66 -12.72 -19.25
N VAL A 483 -18.58 -13.38 -18.81
CA VAL A 483 -17.38 -13.60 -19.64
C VAL A 483 -17.53 -14.88 -20.47
N ASP A 484 -17.42 -14.77 -21.79
CA ASP A 484 -17.31 -15.92 -22.68
C ASP A 484 -15.82 -16.26 -22.95
N SER A 485 -15.53 -17.54 -23.20
CA SER A 485 -14.19 -18.04 -23.54
C SER A 485 -14.13 -18.62 -24.97
N PHE A 486 -12.96 -18.62 -25.60
CA PHE A 486 -12.73 -19.34 -26.87
C PHE A 486 -11.26 -19.73 -27.07
N LEU A 487 -11.00 -20.64 -28.02
CA LEU A 487 -9.68 -21.13 -28.38
C LEU A 487 -9.41 -20.94 -29.88
N THR A 488 -8.31 -20.27 -30.22
CA THR A 488 -7.88 -20.12 -31.62
C THR A 488 -7.27 -21.41 -32.17
N ASN A 489 -7.07 -21.49 -33.48
CA ASN A 489 -6.66 -22.72 -34.19
C ASN A 489 -5.44 -23.44 -33.56
N ASN A 490 -5.48 -24.77 -33.45
CA ASN A 490 -4.79 -25.53 -32.39
C ASN A 490 -3.93 -26.71 -32.92
N SER A 491 -2.60 -26.56 -32.93
CA SER A 491 -1.62 -27.63 -33.22
C SER A 491 -0.26 -27.35 -32.57
N VAL A 492 0.46 -28.39 -32.13
CA VAL A 492 1.77 -28.25 -31.46
C VAL A 492 2.76 -27.43 -32.31
N LEU A 493 3.22 -26.30 -31.76
CA LEU A 493 4.17 -25.41 -32.43
C LEU A 493 5.60 -25.90 -32.21
N LEU A 494 6.28 -26.29 -33.30
CA LEU A 494 7.68 -26.67 -33.27
C LEU A 494 8.57 -25.43 -33.08
N THR A 495 9.69 -25.55 -32.36
CA THR A 495 10.62 -24.43 -32.12
C THR A 495 12.06 -24.72 -32.53
N SER A 496 12.56 -25.95 -32.33
CA SER A 496 13.90 -26.36 -32.78
C SER A 496 13.95 -27.86 -33.09
N PRO A 497 14.64 -28.32 -34.16
CA PRO A 497 15.37 -27.53 -35.16
C PRO A 497 14.46 -26.78 -36.13
N ILE A 498 14.77 -25.51 -36.42
CA ILE A 498 13.98 -24.62 -37.31
C ILE A 498 13.75 -25.28 -38.69
N ASN A 499 12.53 -25.10 -39.24
CA ASN A 499 12.17 -25.66 -40.55
C ASN A 499 13.13 -25.23 -41.68
N ALA A 500 13.55 -26.21 -42.48
CA ALA A 500 14.53 -26.12 -43.56
C ALA A 500 15.92 -25.62 -43.13
N ALA A 501 16.29 -25.75 -41.85
CA ALA A 501 17.63 -25.43 -41.38
C ALA A 501 18.71 -26.32 -42.01
N SER A 502 19.95 -25.82 -42.11
CA SER A 502 21.01 -26.51 -42.84
C SER A 502 22.39 -26.37 -42.20
N ASN A 503 23.22 -27.39 -42.37
CA ASN A 503 24.52 -27.56 -41.72
C ASN A 503 24.40 -27.68 -40.19
N LEU A 504 23.37 -28.39 -39.71
CA LEU A 504 23.21 -28.66 -38.29
C LEU A 504 24.18 -29.75 -37.81
N GLY A 505 24.53 -29.74 -36.52
CA GLY A 505 25.28 -30.84 -35.90
C GLY A 505 24.55 -32.19 -36.01
N THR A 506 25.29 -33.30 -35.83
CA THR A 506 24.70 -34.65 -35.74
C THR A 506 24.07 -34.93 -34.37
N ILE A 507 24.42 -34.13 -33.36
CA ILE A 507 23.75 -34.02 -32.06
C ILE A 507 22.74 -32.88 -32.15
N LEU A 508 21.47 -33.14 -31.82
CA LEU A 508 20.39 -32.15 -31.82
C LEU A 508 19.42 -32.37 -30.65
N ASN A 509 18.99 -31.27 -30.03
CA ASN A 509 17.76 -31.23 -29.22
C ASN A 509 16.56 -30.93 -30.12
N TYR A 510 15.43 -31.53 -29.78
CA TYR A 510 14.12 -31.25 -30.38
C TYR A 510 13.28 -30.56 -29.33
N ASN A 511 12.79 -29.36 -29.65
CA ASN A 511 12.03 -28.50 -28.76
C ASN A 511 10.73 -28.07 -29.47
N TRP A 512 9.64 -28.02 -28.70
CA TRP A 512 8.35 -27.49 -29.12
C TRP A 512 7.76 -26.60 -28.02
N GLN A 513 6.76 -25.80 -28.36
CA GLN A 513 5.98 -25.08 -27.35
C GLN A 513 5.11 -26.07 -26.58
N ASP A 514 5.01 -25.88 -25.26
CA ASP A 514 4.14 -26.70 -24.43
C ASP A 514 2.66 -26.45 -24.78
N PHE A 515 1.86 -27.52 -24.72
CA PHE A 515 0.50 -27.59 -25.19
C PHE A 515 -0.41 -27.81 -23.98
N ASP A 516 -1.35 -26.88 -23.76
CA ASP A 516 -2.17 -26.88 -22.55
C ASP A 516 -2.97 -28.19 -22.41
N GLY A 517 -2.86 -28.79 -21.22
CA GLY A 517 -3.44 -30.08 -20.86
C GLY A 517 -2.80 -31.33 -21.47
N ALA A 518 -1.64 -31.27 -22.14
CA ALA A 518 -0.98 -32.47 -22.72
C ALA A 518 -0.40 -33.41 -21.66
N ASP A 519 -0.92 -34.65 -21.56
CA ASP A 519 -0.37 -35.68 -20.66
C ASP A 519 0.97 -36.27 -21.18
N GLU A 520 1.10 -36.46 -22.49
CA GLU A 520 2.32 -36.95 -23.16
C GLU A 520 2.45 -36.43 -24.60
N TYR A 521 3.68 -36.45 -25.15
CA TYR A 521 3.98 -36.13 -26.55
C TYR A 521 4.58 -37.33 -27.28
N THR A 522 4.32 -37.46 -28.59
CA THR A 522 5.05 -38.39 -29.46
C THR A 522 5.89 -37.60 -30.48
N LEU A 523 7.21 -37.77 -30.44
CA LEU A 523 8.16 -37.25 -31.45
C LEU A 523 8.39 -38.32 -32.53
N GLN A 524 8.37 -37.91 -33.81
CA GLN A 524 8.90 -38.71 -34.90
C GLN A 524 9.94 -37.93 -35.70
N VAL A 525 11.06 -38.59 -36.05
CA VAL A 525 12.07 -38.10 -37.01
C VAL A 525 12.29 -39.18 -38.08
N ALA A 526 12.30 -38.80 -39.35
CA ALA A 526 12.39 -39.69 -40.51
C ALA A 526 13.37 -39.16 -41.57
N THR A 527 13.82 -40.04 -42.46
CA THR A 527 14.64 -39.68 -43.65
C THR A 527 13.78 -39.33 -44.88
N ASP A 528 12.47 -39.23 -44.72
CA ASP A 528 11.51 -38.81 -45.74
C ASP A 528 10.31 -38.09 -45.13
N ASN A 529 9.63 -37.27 -45.93
CA ASN A 529 8.55 -36.39 -45.48
C ASN A 529 7.17 -37.06 -45.34
N ILE A 530 7.05 -38.36 -45.66
CA ILE A 530 5.82 -39.14 -45.44
C ILE A 530 5.93 -40.05 -44.22
N PHE A 531 7.10 -40.08 -43.56
CA PHE A 531 7.42 -40.91 -42.40
C PHE A 531 7.32 -42.41 -42.69
N ASP A 532 7.73 -42.84 -43.90
CA ASP A 532 7.89 -44.26 -44.26
C ASP A 532 9.18 -44.86 -43.65
N ASN A 533 10.22 -44.05 -43.46
CA ASN A 533 11.54 -44.42 -42.92
C ASN A 533 11.86 -43.60 -41.66
N VAL A 534 11.05 -43.80 -40.62
CA VAL A 534 11.27 -43.25 -39.27
C VAL A 534 12.58 -43.81 -38.67
N VAL A 535 13.43 -42.91 -38.19
CA VAL A 535 14.70 -43.21 -37.51
C VAL A 535 14.63 -43.02 -35.99
N ILE A 536 13.75 -42.14 -35.52
CA ILE A 536 13.46 -41.89 -34.10
C ILE A 536 11.95 -41.84 -33.92
N GLU A 537 11.41 -42.59 -32.96
CA GLU A 537 10.01 -42.54 -32.51
C GLU A 537 10.01 -42.69 -30.99
N GLU A 538 9.60 -41.66 -30.27
CA GLU A 538 9.71 -41.58 -28.81
C GLU A 538 8.48 -40.94 -28.18
N ILE A 539 8.14 -41.39 -26.98
CA ILE A 539 7.03 -40.87 -26.18
C ILE A 539 7.61 -40.13 -24.96
N ILE A 540 7.20 -38.88 -24.79
CA ILE A 540 7.72 -37.94 -23.79
C ILE A 540 6.62 -37.58 -22.80
N THR A 541 6.80 -37.92 -21.53
CA THR A 541 5.89 -37.50 -20.45
C THR A 541 6.46 -36.29 -19.70
N ASN A 542 5.65 -35.25 -19.48
CA ASN A 542 5.99 -34.07 -18.67
C ASN A 542 7.26 -33.30 -19.13
N SER A 543 7.51 -33.21 -20.44
CA SER A 543 8.60 -32.40 -21.01
C SER A 543 8.29 -31.97 -22.44
N ASN A 544 8.68 -30.75 -22.80
CA ASN A 544 8.60 -30.17 -24.14
C ASN A 544 9.94 -30.23 -24.92
N SER A 545 10.88 -31.06 -24.43
CA SER A 545 12.19 -31.32 -25.03
C SER A 545 12.69 -32.75 -24.76
N ILE A 546 13.65 -33.21 -25.58
CA ILE A 546 14.27 -34.55 -25.52
C ILE A 546 15.81 -34.46 -25.41
N PRO A 547 16.47 -35.39 -24.68
CA PRO A 547 17.91 -35.56 -24.76
C PRO A 547 18.34 -36.33 -26.02
N VAL A 548 19.03 -35.63 -26.92
CA VAL A 548 20.07 -36.09 -27.87
C VAL A 548 19.97 -37.51 -28.44
N TYR A 549 19.79 -37.56 -29.77
CA TYR A 549 20.09 -38.71 -30.62
C TYR A 549 21.20 -38.34 -31.61
N GLU A 550 22.10 -39.28 -31.90
CA GLU A 550 23.10 -39.15 -32.96
C GLU A 550 22.47 -39.44 -34.33
N LEU A 551 22.60 -38.50 -35.25
CA LEU A 551 22.17 -38.63 -36.64
C LEU A 551 23.36 -38.86 -37.59
N ASP A 552 23.12 -39.50 -38.73
CA ASP A 552 24.15 -39.59 -39.78
C ASP A 552 24.48 -38.18 -40.33
N SER A 553 25.77 -37.94 -40.61
CA SER A 553 26.26 -36.68 -41.18
C SER A 553 25.89 -36.54 -42.67
N GLY A 554 25.61 -35.30 -43.09
CA GLY A 554 25.32 -34.96 -44.49
C GLY A 554 23.98 -35.44 -45.05
N LEU A 555 22.98 -35.73 -44.20
CA LEU A 555 21.65 -36.19 -44.62
C LEU A 555 20.55 -35.14 -44.35
N GLU A 556 19.41 -35.28 -45.05
CA GLU A 556 18.17 -34.53 -44.79
C GLU A 556 17.22 -35.37 -43.94
N TYR A 557 16.64 -34.74 -42.92
CA TYR A 557 15.68 -35.34 -42.00
C TYR A 557 14.40 -34.49 -41.93
N TYR A 558 13.31 -35.17 -41.59
CA TYR A 558 11.96 -34.61 -41.43
C TYR A 558 11.44 -34.98 -40.05
N TRP A 559 10.79 -34.04 -39.35
CA TRP A 559 10.34 -34.26 -37.98
C TRP A 559 8.98 -33.59 -37.70
N LYS A 560 8.28 -34.11 -36.69
CA LYS A 560 6.96 -33.65 -36.23
C LYS A 560 6.68 -34.16 -34.80
N VAL A 561 5.75 -33.51 -34.11
CA VAL A 561 5.33 -33.85 -32.74
C VAL A 561 3.80 -33.96 -32.67
N LEU A 562 3.30 -34.88 -31.85
CA LEU A 562 1.89 -35.04 -31.50
C LEU A 562 1.73 -34.81 -29.99
N ALA A 563 0.76 -34.02 -29.55
CA ALA A 563 0.30 -34.04 -28.15
C ALA A 563 -0.80 -35.10 -28.01
N ASP A 564 -0.60 -36.11 -27.15
CA ASP A 564 -1.51 -37.25 -27.00
C ASP A 564 -2.56 -36.97 -25.91
N ASN A 565 -3.42 -36.01 -26.23
CA ASN A 565 -4.74 -35.90 -25.62
C ASN A 565 -5.77 -36.63 -26.49
N ALA A 566 -6.95 -36.92 -25.94
CA ALA A 566 -7.94 -37.83 -26.52
C ALA A 566 -8.40 -37.53 -27.99
N ASP A 567 -8.08 -36.34 -28.53
CA ASP A 567 -8.31 -35.94 -29.93
C ASP A 567 -7.07 -35.22 -30.56
N GLY A 568 -5.85 -35.71 -30.30
CA GLY A 568 -4.59 -35.07 -30.71
C GLY A 568 -4.34 -34.96 -32.23
N ASN A 569 -3.81 -33.80 -32.67
CA ASN A 569 -3.32 -33.55 -34.03
C ASN A 569 -1.78 -33.45 -34.06
N TRP A 570 -1.16 -33.98 -35.12
CA TRP A 570 0.25 -33.77 -35.39
C TRP A 570 0.55 -32.31 -35.75
N SER A 571 1.72 -31.82 -35.35
CA SER A 571 2.32 -30.56 -35.81
C SER A 571 2.47 -30.52 -37.33
N GLU A 572 2.82 -29.34 -37.87
CA GLU A 572 3.43 -29.29 -39.20
C GLU A 572 4.68 -30.18 -39.27
N VAL A 573 4.98 -30.67 -40.48
CA VAL A 573 6.22 -31.41 -40.75
C VAL A 573 7.33 -30.41 -41.06
N TRP A 574 8.34 -30.36 -40.20
CA TRP A 574 9.53 -29.56 -40.41
C TRP A 574 10.68 -30.43 -40.94
N SER A 575 11.67 -29.81 -41.58
CA SER A 575 12.85 -30.50 -42.12
C SER A 575 14.16 -29.82 -41.73
N PHE A 576 15.27 -30.54 -41.80
CA PHE A 576 16.62 -29.96 -41.65
C PHE A 576 17.68 -30.84 -42.32
N THR A 577 18.89 -30.31 -42.47
CA THR A 577 20.06 -31.07 -42.99
C THR A 577 21.25 -31.04 -42.02
N THR A 578 21.82 -32.22 -41.74
CA THR A 578 23.04 -32.37 -40.93
C THR A 578 24.29 -32.01 -41.74
N VAL A 579 25.32 -31.49 -41.07
CA VAL A 579 26.59 -31.13 -41.67
C VAL A 579 27.43 -32.36 -42.00
N ASP A 580 28.23 -32.28 -43.06
CA ASP A 580 29.23 -33.29 -43.46
C ASP A 580 30.52 -33.03 -42.65
N ILE A 581 30.61 -33.60 -41.43
CA ILE A 581 31.61 -33.20 -40.42
C ILE A 581 33.03 -33.57 -40.87
N SER A 582 33.95 -32.60 -40.83
CA SER A 582 35.40 -32.85 -40.91
C SER A 582 36.27 -31.96 -40.01
N ASN A 583 35.71 -31.37 -38.95
CA ASN A 583 36.40 -30.47 -38.03
C ASN A 583 36.60 -31.10 -36.64
N ASN A 584 37.62 -30.63 -35.92
CA ASN A 584 37.93 -31.03 -34.54
C ASN A 584 37.64 -29.85 -33.60
N VAL A 585 37.09 -30.12 -32.41
CA VAL A 585 36.92 -29.11 -31.34
C VAL A 585 38.28 -28.64 -30.82
N VAL A 586 38.43 -27.34 -30.56
CA VAL A 586 39.65 -26.69 -30.05
C VAL A 586 39.35 -25.98 -28.73
N LEU A 587 40.02 -26.37 -27.65
CA LEU A 587 39.84 -25.77 -26.33
C LEU A 587 40.48 -24.36 -26.25
N SER A 588 39.95 -23.47 -25.40
CA SER A 588 40.41 -22.08 -25.30
C SER A 588 40.65 -21.57 -23.87
N GLU A 589 39.72 -21.76 -22.92
CA GLU A 589 39.84 -21.32 -21.52
C GLU A 589 39.24 -22.38 -20.57
N PRO A 590 39.81 -22.61 -19.37
CA PRO A 590 41.13 -22.15 -18.92
C PRO A 590 42.24 -22.78 -19.78
N VAL A 591 43.32 -22.03 -20.03
CA VAL A 591 44.43 -22.50 -20.86
C VAL A 591 45.07 -23.75 -20.25
N ASN A 592 45.51 -24.70 -21.08
CA ASN A 592 46.15 -25.93 -20.58
C ASN A 592 47.29 -25.65 -19.56
N ASP A 593 47.28 -26.42 -18.47
CA ASP A 593 48.20 -26.34 -17.33
C ASP A 593 48.14 -25.01 -16.54
N THR A 594 47.03 -24.27 -16.63
CA THR A 594 46.83 -23.05 -15.83
C THR A 594 46.70 -23.37 -14.34
N ILE A 595 47.42 -22.62 -13.52
CA ILE A 595 47.26 -22.55 -12.07
C ILE A 595 46.45 -21.29 -11.71
N ASP A 596 45.73 -21.32 -10.60
CA ASP A 596 44.82 -20.25 -10.13
C ASP A 596 43.53 -20.09 -10.94
N VAL A 597 42.80 -21.20 -11.05
CA VAL A 597 41.44 -21.27 -11.63
C VAL A 597 40.41 -21.31 -10.50
N ALA A 598 39.39 -20.46 -10.55
CA ALA A 598 38.35 -20.37 -9.52
C ALA A 598 37.48 -21.64 -9.45
N LEU A 599 36.85 -21.91 -8.30
CA LEU A 599 36.04 -23.12 -8.09
C LEU A 599 34.79 -23.19 -9.00
N LEU A 600 34.25 -22.02 -9.40
CA LEU A 600 33.11 -21.88 -10.31
C LEU A 600 33.55 -21.31 -11.67
N SER A 601 34.59 -21.88 -12.26
CA SER A 601 35.15 -21.39 -13.53
C SER A 601 34.31 -21.75 -14.75
N ASN A 602 34.45 -20.95 -15.80
CA ASN A 602 33.83 -21.16 -17.11
C ASN A 602 34.83 -21.83 -18.06
N LEU A 603 34.46 -23.00 -18.59
CA LEU A 603 35.20 -23.79 -19.58
C LEU A 603 34.74 -23.38 -20.98
N ARG A 604 35.66 -23.14 -21.93
CA ARG A 604 35.33 -22.56 -23.26
C ARG A 604 36.14 -23.16 -24.40
N TRP A 605 35.52 -23.31 -25.56
CA TRP A 605 36.13 -23.88 -26.76
C TRP A 605 35.65 -23.20 -28.05
N ASP A 606 36.20 -23.64 -29.18
CA ASP A 606 35.74 -23.40 -30.54
C ASP A 606 35.37 -24.76 -31.14
N ASP A 607 34.11 -24.92 -31.52
CA ASP A 607 33.52 -26.17 -32.04
C ASP A 607 33.38 -26.18 -33.56
N GLY A 608 33.73 -25.09 -34.25
CA GLY A 608 33.74 -25.03 -35.71
C GLY A 608 32.36 -25.21 -36.36
N ASP A 609 31.33 -24.56 -35.79
CA ASP A 609 29.91 -24.57 -36.17
C ASP A 609 29.09 -25.78 -35.67
N ALA A 610 29.44 -26.37 -34.51
CA ALA A 610 28.58 -27.39 -33.89
C ALA A 610 27.46 -26.75 -33.06
N ASN A 611 26.22 -27.22 -33.21
CA ASN A 611 25.09 -26.74 -32.39
C ASN A 611 25.16 -27.22 -30.93
N TYR A 612 25.85 -28.33 -30.70
CA TYR A 612 25.88 -29.04 -29.41
C TYR A 612 27.24 -29.70 -29.21
N CYS A 613 27.75 -29.62 -27.98
CA CYS A 613 28.98 -30.29 -27.58
C CYS A 613 28.79 -31.06 -26.28
N HIS A 614 29.39 -32.25 -26.20
CA HIS A 614 29.49 -33.04 -24.98
C HIS A 614 30.78 -32.67 -24.25
N ILE A 615 30.68 -32.17 -23.03
CA ILE A 615 31.80 -31.80 -22.16
C ILE A 615 31.96 -32.79 -21.01
N GLN A 616 33.22 -33.10 -20.68
CA GLN A 616 33.61 -33.86 -19.50
C GLN A 616 34.65 -33.11 -18.66
N LEU A 617 34.49 -33.18 -17.33
CA LEU A 617 35.43 -32.71 -16.30
C LEU A 617 35.65 -33.83 -15.28
N SER A 618 36.89 -34.05 -14.86
CA SER A 618 37.30 -35.07 -13.89
C SER A 618 38.47 -34.59 -13.03
N ASP A 619 38.62 -35.14 -11.83
CA ASP A 619 39.84 -35.06 -11.02
C ASP A 619 40.94 -36.06 -11.47
N THR A 620 40.61 -36.93 -12.43
CA THR A 620 41.52 -37.94 -13.01
C THR A 620 41.74 -37.72 -14.51
N GLU A 621 43.00 -37.86 -14.96
CA GLU A 621 43.35 -37.79 -16.40
C GLU A 621 42.69 -38.91 -17.23
N SER A 622 42.28 -40.01 -16.58
CA SER A 622 41.56 -41.12 -17.20
C SER A 622 40.06 -40.90 -17.39
N PHE A 623 39.47 -39.91 -16.73
CA PHE A 623 38.01 -39.69 -16.67
C PHE A 623 37.25 -40.91 -16.13
N ASP A 624 37.82 -41.60 -15.13
CA ASP A 624 37.18 -42.76 -14.48
C ASP A 624 36.05 -42.32 -13.53
N ASP A 625 36.25 -41.21 -12.82
CA ASP A 625 35.25 -40.53 -11.97
C ASP A 625 34.94 -39.15 -12.58
N LEU A 626 33.67 -38.83 -12.83
CA LEU A 626 33.24 -37.65 -13.60
C LEU A 626 32.51 -36.63 -12.73
N ILE A 627 32.98 -35.39 -12.76
CA ILE A 627 32.42 -34.22 -12.05
C ILE A 627 31.37 -33.53 -12.93
N VAL A 628 31.71 -33.32 -14.21
CA VAL A 628 30.77 -32.85 -15.25
C VAL A 628 30.76 -33.88 -16.37
N ASN A 629 29.57 -34.19 -16.84
CA ASN A 629 29.33 -35.05 -18.00
C ASN A 629 28.00 -34.62 -18.66
N LYS A 630 28.02 -33.48 -19.34
CA LYS A 630 26.81 -32.78 -19.83
C LYS A 630 26.94 -32.47 -21.32
N ILE A 631 25.80 -32.33 -22.00
CA ILE A 631 25.72 -31.80 -23.37
C ILE A 631 25.20 -30.37 -23.29
N VAL A 632 25.82 -29.46 -24.02
CA VAL A 632 25.53 -28.02 -23.98
C VAL A 632 25.36 -27.46 -25.39
N GLU A 633 24.50 -26.44 -25.53
CA GLU A 633 24.18 -25.80 -26.83
C GLU A 633 25.14 -24.66 -27.20
N ASN A 634 26.07 -24.32 -26.32
CA ASN A 634 27.00 -23.21 -26.48
C ASN A 634 28.45 -23.70 -26.40
N ASN A 635 29.36 -22.92 -26.97
CA ASN A 635 30.81 -23.14 -26.91
C ASN A 635 31.46 -22.88 -25.53
N ASN A 636 30.66 -22.91 -24.46
CA ASN A 636 31.08 -22.66 -23.09
C ASN A 636 30.21 -23.37 -22.04
N TYR A 637 30.79 -23.59 -20.86
CA TYR A 637 30.12 -24.19 -19.70
C TYR A 637 30.62 -23.58 -18.38
N THR A 638 29.70 -22.99 -17.59
CA THR A 638 30.00 -22.48 -16.25
C THR A 638 29.57 -23.49 -15.19
N LEU A 639 30.50 -23.86 -14.30
CA LEU A 639 30.24 -24.70 -13.13
C LEU A 639 29.24 -24.04 -12.17
N LYS A 640 28.32 -24.82 -11.60
CA LYS A 640 27.30 -24.35 -10.64
C LYS A 640 27.27 -25.21 -9.38
N GLU A 641 27.18 -24.57 -8.21
CA GLU A 641 27.17 -25.24 -6.90
C GLU A 641 25.97 -26.19 -6.71
N ASP A 642 24.80 -25.84 -7.24
CA ASP A 642 23.58 -26.67 -7.12
C ASP A 642 23.48 -27.83 -8.13
N GLU A 643 24.29 -27.82 -9.20
CA GLU A 643 24.15 -28.77 -10.33
C GLU A 643 25.40 -29.64 -10.60
N ASP A 644 26.56 -29.31 -10.03
CA ASP A 644 27.85 -29.98 -10.23
C ASP A 644 28.52 -30.31 -8.89
N GLU A 645 29.35 -31.34 -8.82
CA GLU A 645 30.17 -31.56 -7.62
C GLU A 645 31.22 -30.43 -7.49
N MET A 646 31.20 -29.72 -6.36
CA MET A 646 32.14 -28.62 -6.11
C MET A 646 33.59 -29.07 -6.23
N LEU A 647 34.38 -28.29 -6.96
CA LEU A 647 35.82 -28.48 -7.04
C LEU A 647 36.47 -28.29 -5.66
N THR A 648 37.41 -29.16 -5.33
CA THR A 648 38.26 -29.04 -4.13
C THR A 648 39.42 -28.09 -4.40
N LEU A 649 39.85 -27.37 -3.37
CA LEU A 649 40.98 -26.44 -3.42
C LEU A 649 42.33 -27.17 -3.56
N ASN A 650 43.30 -26.57 -4.26
CA ASN A 650 44.65 -27.10 -4.48
C ASN A 650 44.68 -28.45 -5.23
N SER A 651 43.64 -28.74 -6.02
CA SER A 651 43.50 -29.96 -6.82
C SER A 651 43.63 -29.67 -8.30
N ALA A 652 44.18 -30.64 -9.04
CA ALA A 652 44.27 -30.61 -10.49
C ALA A 652 43.04 -31.27 -11.11
N TYR A 653 42.50 -30.65 -12.14
CA TYR A 653 41.32 -31.11 -12.88
C TYR A 653 41.64 -31.24 -14.37
N TYR A 654 40.98 -32.18 -15.03
CA TYR A 654 41.17 -32.54 -16.43
C TYR A 654 39.84 -32.42 -17.17
N TRP A 655 39.85 -31.80 -18.34
CA TRP A 655 38.63 -31.59 -19.12
C TRP A 655 38.85 -31.77 -20.62
N ARG A 656 37.77 -32.09 -21.32
CA ARG A 656 37.73 -32.36 -22.76
C ARG A 656 36.32 -32.19 -23.32
N VAL A 657 36.23 -31.97 -24.63
CA VAL A 657 34.97 -31.72 -25.35
C VAL A 657 34.94 -32.49 -26.67
N CYS A 658 33.77 -32.99 -27.09
CA CYS A 658 33.53 -33.50 -28.45
C CYS A 658 32.21 -32.97 -29.03
N SER A 659 32.10 -32.95 -30.36
CA SER A 659 30.91 -32.54 -31.11
C SER A 659 30.12 -33.73 -31.71
N ASP A 660 30.62 -34.96 -31.54
CA ASP A 660 30.13 -36.17 -32.21
C ASP A 660 30.17 -37.43 -31.30
N LEU A 661 30.24 -37.24 -29.97
CA LEU A 661 30.32 -38.28 -28.93
C LEU A 661 31.56 -39.21 -28.95
N GLU A 662 32.19 -39.46 -30.11
CA GLU A 662 33.34 -40.36 -30.25
C GLU A 662 34.71 -39.63 -30.32
N ASN A 663 34.81 -38.46 -30.95
CA ASN A 663 36.09 -37.78 -31.22
C ASN A 663 36.35 -36.62 -30.24
N TRP A 664 36.84 -36.98 -29.05
CA TRP A 664 37.28 -36.03 -28.03
C TRP A 664 38.47 -35.16 -28.45
N SER A 665 38.44 -33.90 -28.00
CA SER A 665 39.57 -32.96 -28.03
C SER A 665 40.81 -33.52 -27.34
N GLU A 666 41.93 -32.80 -27.43
CA GLU A 666 43.01 -32.97 -26.46
C GLU A 666 42.46 -32.76 -25.03
N THR A 667 42.93 -33.56 -24.07
CA THR A 667 42.66 -33.33 -22.65
C THR A 667 43.47 -32.12 -22.19
N TRP A 668 42.80 -31.11 -21.62
CA TRP A 668 43.45 -29.99 -20.96
C TRP A 668 43.37 -30.11 -19.43
N SER A 669 44.34 -29.54 -18.73
CA SER A 669 44.39 -29.51 -17.26
C SER A 669 44.37 -28.10 -16.67
N PHE A 670 43.90 -27.96 -15.43
CA PHE A 670 44.05 -26.76 -14.61
C PHE A 670 44.13 -27.08 -13.11
N THR A 671 44.54 -26.12 -12.27
CA THR A 671 44.59 -26.26 -10.80
C THR A 671 43.86 -25.14 -10.08
N THR A 672 43.06 -25.50 -9.07
CA THR A 672 42.28 -24.56 -8.23
C THR A 672 43.10 -23.97 -7.07
N THR A 673 43.02 -22.66 -6.83
CA THR A 673 43.61 -22.01 -5.64
C THR A 673 42.71 -20.90 -5.07
N THR A 674 43.11 -20.30 -3.94
CA THR A 674 42.44 -19.13 -3.35
C THR A 674 42.68 -17.92 -4.24
N GLY A 675 41.60 -17.35 -4.80
CA GLY A 675 41.68 -16.24 -5.74
C GLY A 675 42.48 -15.06 -5.19
N VAL A 676 43.51 -14.64 -5.93
CA VAL A 676 44.26 -13.42 -5.62
C VAL A 676 43.39 -12.20 -5.94
N PRO A 677 43.24 -11.23 -5.01
CA PRO A 677 42.50 -10.01 -5.31
C PRO A 677 43.16 -9.18 -6.41
N PHE A 678 42.36 -8.54 -7.25
CA PHE A 678 42.80 -7.75 -8.40
C PHE A 678 42.03 -6.43 -8.50
N ASP A 679 42.42 -5.57 -9.44
CA ASP A 679 41.86 -4.23 -9.65
C ASP A 679 41.80 -3.36 -8.37
N LEU A 680 42.81 -3.48 -7.50
CA LEU A 680 42.94 -2.65 -6.30
C LEU A 680 43.09 -1.16 -6.69
N GLY A 681 42.03 -0.40 -6.48
CA GLY A 681 41.97 1.04 -6.60
C GLY A 681 42.04 1.73 -5.24
N ALA A 682 42.48 2.99 -5.26
CA ALA A 682 42.50 3.88 -4.11
C ALA A 682 42.06 5.29 -4.53
N SER A 683 41.31 5.98 -3.67
CA SER A 683 40.83 7.35 -3.86
C SER A 683 40.87 8.15 -2.56
N VAL A 684 40.95 9.48 -2.71
CA VAL A 684 40.91 10.46 -1.61
C VAL A 684 39.95 11.58 -1.99
N ASN A 685 39.18 12.06 -1.01
CA ASN A 685 38.32 13.24 -1.15
C ASN A 685 39.00 14.44 -0.44
N VAL A 686 38.89 15.64 -1.02
CA VAL A 686 39.48 16.86 -0.45
C VAL A 686 38.73 17.33 0.80
N GLU A 687 37.44 17.01 0.92
CA GLU A 687 36.61 17.33 2.09
C GLU A 687 36.93 16.41 3.28
N THR A 688 37.32 15.15 3.01
CA THR A 688 37.75 14.16 4.02
C THR A 688 39.22 13.77 3.81
N PRO A 689 40.17 14.71 3.89
CA PRO A 689 41.55 14.53 3.41
C PRO A 689 42.39 13.52 4.21
N ASN A 690 41.85 13.03 5.34
CA ASN A 690 42.43 12.02 6.21
C ASN A 690 41.84 10.61 6.01
N LYS A 691 40.97 10.43 5.01
CA LYS A 691 40.33 9.17 4.61
C LYS A 691 40.87 8.72 3.25
N ILE A 692 41.25 7.46 3.15
CA ILE A 692 41.60 6.79 1.90
C ILE A 692 40.56 5.70 1.65
N ASP A 693 39.83 5.83 0.55
CA ASP A 693 38.84 4.84 0.14
C ASP A 693 39.49 3.85 -0.83
N LEU A 694 39.41 2.57 -0.48
CA LEU A 694 39.98 1.46 -1.23
C LEU A 694 38.87 0.62 -1.83
N ILE A 695 39.09 0.12 -3.04
CA ILE A 695 38.18 -0.80 -3.73
C ILE A 695 38.98 -1.91 -4.40
N TRP A 696 38.52 -3.15 -4.35
CA TRP A 696 39.13 -4.26 -5.08
C TRP A 696 38.09 -5.28 -5.54
N LYS A 697 38.53 -6.17 -6.42
CA LYS A 697 37.75 -7.29 -6.95
C LYS A 697 38.44 -8.60 -6.61
N CYS A 698 37.68 -9.68 -6.62
CA CYS A 698 38.19 -11.04 -6.49
C CYS A 698 37.35 -12.00 -7.31
N ASN A 699 37.94 -13.12 -7.73
CA ASN A 699 37.17 -14.20 -8.33
C ASN A 699 36.40 -14.91 -7.20
N LEU A 700 35.08 -15.06 -7.34
CA LEU A 700 34.22 -15.67 -6.33
C LEU A 700 34.67 -17.11 -5.97
N GLY A 701 34.66 -17.43 -4.68
CA GLY A 701 35.10 -18.72 -4.14
C GLY A 701 34.89 -18.81 -2.62
N THR A 702 35.48 -19.81 -1.96
CA THR A 702 35.29 -20.12 -0.52
C THR A 702 36.00 -19.17 0.45
N GLN A 703 36.15 -17.90 0.09
CA GLN A 703 36.80 -16.88 0.91
C GLN A 703 35.94 -16.59 2.14
N THR A 704 36.56 -16.42 3.31
CA THR A 704 35.87 -15.97 4.53
C THR A 704 36.10 -14.48 4.78
N SER A 705 37.30 -13.99 4.48
CA SER A 705 37.65 -12.60 4.69
C SER A 705 38.87 -12.19 3.84
N TYR A 706 39.25 -10.93 3.94
CA TYR A 706 40.39 -10.32 3.29
C TYR A 706 41.32 -9.73 4.35
N ARG A 707 42.63 -9.68 4.04
CA ARG A 707 43.64 -8.98 4.84
C ARG A 707 44.18 -7.81 4.04
N LEU A 708 43.89 -6.61 4.53
CA LEU A 708 44.43 -5.36 4.01
C LEU A 708 45.70 -4.99 4.77
N GLU A 709 46.75 -4.63 4.05
CA GLU A 709 48.00 -4.11 4.61
C GLU A 709 48.35 -2.75 4.02
N CYS A 710 48.94 -1.91 4.87
CA CYS A 710 49.40 -0.57 4.56
C CYS A 710 50.92 -0.45 4.83
N SER A 711 51.60 0.42 4.08
CA SER A 711 53.00 0.78 4.28
C SER A 711 53.25 2.26 3.97
N LEU A 712 54.23 2.86 4.64
CA LEU A 712 54.71 4.23 4.37
C LEU A 712 55.90 4.28 3.38
N ASP A 713 56.55 3.14 3.13
CA ASP A 713 57.74 3.04 2.26
C ASP A 713 57.65 1.95 1.18
N GLY A 714 56.56 1.17 1.18
CA GLY A 714 56.32 0.03 0.28
C GLY A 714 57.12 -1.23 0.65
N ILE A 715 57.80 -1.25 1.80
CA ILE A 715 58.73 -2.31 2.21
C ILE A 715 58.31 -2.91 3.56
N ASP A 716 58.10 -2.06 4.57
CA ASP A 716 57.65 -2.46 5.90
C ASP A 716 56.11 -2.33 5.96
N TRP A 717 55.42 -3.45 6.17
CA TRP A 717 53.96 -3.57 6.06
C TRP A 717 53.32 -3.81 7.43
N GLU A 718 52.21 -3.13 7.69
CA GLU A 718 51.35 -3.30 8.86
C GLU A 718 49.94 -3.70 8.42
N GLU A 719 49.30 -4.63 9.15
CA GLU A 719 47.93 -5.05 8.91
C GLU A 719 46.96 -3.95 9.36
N VAL A 720 46.02 -3.59 8.47
CA VAL A 720 45.04 -2.53 8.70
C VAL A 720 43.76 -3.11 9.28
N GLU A 721 43.17 -4.09 8.58
CA GLU A 721 41.87 -4.67 8.92
C GLU A 721 41.69 -6.09 8.34
N GLU A 722 40.83 -6.85 9.01
CA GLU A 722 40.14 -8.02 8.46
C GLU A 722 38.76 -7.58 7.90
N VAL A 723 38.55 -7.75 6.60
CA VAL A 723 37.30 -7.36 5.92
C VAL A 723 36.54 -8.61 5.48
N ASP A 724 35.27 -8.77 5.88
CA ASP A 724 34.44 -9.93 5.52
C ASP A 724 34.18 -10.02 4.01
N ALA A 725 33.94 -11.23 3.49
CA ALA A 725 34.00 -11.51 2.05
C ALA A 725 32.69 -11.36 1.26
N ASP A 726 31.65 -10.77 1.85
CA ASP A 726 30.24 -10.91 1.40
C ASP A 726 29.84 -10.20 0.08
N MET A 727 30.77 -9.58 -0.68
CA MET A 727 30.45 -8.79 -1.89
C MET A 727 31.46 -8.96 -3.04
N ILE A 728 31.02 -8.69 -4.29
CA ILE A 728 31.84 -8.80 -5.53
C ILE A 728 32.79 -7.61 -5.72
N GLU A 729 32.33 -6.40 -5.41
CA GLU A 729 33.16 -5.20 -5.33
C GLU A 729 33.28 -4.82 -3.85
N LEU A 730 34.47 -5.01 -3.30
CA LEU A 730 34.72 -4.82 -1.88
C LEU A 730 35.36 -3.46 -1.65
N THR A 731 34.85 -2.74 -0.65
CA THR A 731 35.29 -1.39 -0.32
C THR A 731 35.75 -1.30 1.14
N TYR A 732 36.76 -0.48 1.40
CA TYR A 732 37.23 -0.19 2.76
C TYR A 732 37.70 1.26 2.88
N SER A 733 37.27 1.93 3.94
CA SER A 733 37.60 3.33 4.25
C SER A 733 38.68 3.40 5.33
N ASP A 734 39.93 3.62 4.95
CA ASP A 734 41.04 3.72 5.90
C ASP A 734 41.14 5.16 6.45
N LEU A 735 40.74 5.34 7.71
CA LEU A 735 40.57 6.64 8.37
C LEU A 735 41.83 7.11 9.13
N SER A 736 41.82 8.36 9.58
CA SER A 736 42.86 8.93 10.45
C SER A 736 44.26 9.02 9.84
N LYS A 737 44.39 8.97 8.51
CA LYS A 737 45.67 9.13 7.81
C LYS A 737 46.27 10.51 8.08
N GLU A 738 47.59 10.63 7.92
CA GLU A 738 48.28 11.92 7.96
C GLU A 738 48.13 12.65 6.62
N LEU A 739 48.20 13.98 6.64
CA LEU A 739 48.09 14.84 5.45
C LEU A 739 49.41 14.87 4.68
N ASP A 740 49.36 15.22 3.38
CA ASP A 740 50.53 15.30 2.47
C ASP A 740 51.45 14.05 2.54
N THR A 741 50.87 12.88 2.85
CA THR A 741 51.59 11.64 3.18
C THR A 741 51.24 10.56 2.16
N THR A 742 52.27 9.84 1.69
CA THR A 742 52.11 8.77 0.71
C THR A 742 52.01 7.42 1.41
N TYR A 743 50.99 6.66 1.01
CA TYR A 743 50.65 5.34 1.54
C TYR A 743 50.64 4.32 0.39
N TYR A 744 51.09 3.11 0.70
CA TYR A 744 51.07 1.97 -0.20
C TYR A 744 50.13 0.91 0.37
N TYR A 745 49.25 0.35 -0.46
CA TYR A 745 48.30 -0.68 -0.04
C TYR A 745 48.44 -1.96 -0.84
N ARG A 746 48.14 -3.08 -0.19
CA ARG A 746 47.93 -4.38 -0.82
C ARG A 746 46.91 -5.18 -0.02
N VAL A 747 46.13 -6.00 -0.71
CA VAL A 747 45.13 -6.90 -0.12
C VAL A 747 45.34 -8.33 -0.59
N ARG A 748 45.04 -9.31 0.26
CA ARG A 748 44.95 -10.75 -0.06
C ARG A 748 43.66 -11.34 0.52
N SER A 749 43.21 -12.47 0.01
CA SER A 749 42.06 -13.20 0.58
C SER A 749 42.50 -14.27 1.59
N GLU A 750 41.62 -14.64 2.50
CA GLU A 750 41.76 -15.75 3.44
C GLU A 750 40.57 -16.71 3.32
N ASN A 751 40.83 -18.00 3.56
CA ASN A 751 39.84 -19.01 3.88
C ASN A 751 40.39 -19.95 4.99
N PRO A 752 39.61 -20.93 5.49
CA PRO A 752 40.05 -21.83 6.57
C PRO A 752 41.31 -22.66 6.26
N GLU A 753 41.71 -22.79 4.99
CA GLU A 753 42.91 -23.52 4.55
C GLU A 753 44.13 -22.60 4.38
N GLY A 754 43.95 -21.28 4.28
CA GLY A 754 45.03 -20.30 4.30
C GLY A 754 44.78 -19.03 3.47
N PHE A 755 45.87 -18.34 3.16
CA PHE A 755 45.88 -17.06 2.43
C PHE A 755 46.23 -17.23 0.95
N SER A 756 45.71 -16.36 0.09
CA SER A 756 46.24 -16.16 -1.26
C SER A 756 47.55 -15.33 -1.26
N ASP A 757 48.20 -15.25 -2.42
CA ASP A 757 49.19 -14.19 -2.67
C ASP A 757 48.52 -12.81 -2.61
N TYR A 758 49.32 -11.76 -2.38
CA TYR A 758 48.79 -10.39 -2.38
C TYR A 758 48.54 -9.88 -3.82
N SER A 759 47.53 -9.04 -3.95
CA SER A 759 47.30 -8.13 -5.07
C SER A 759 48.52 -7.29 -5.44
N ALA A 760 48.47 -6.69 -6.63
CA ALA A 760 49.40 -5.62 -7.00
C ALA A 760 49.30 -4.45 -6.00
N THR A 761 50.46 -3.90 -5.62
CA THR A 761 50.52 -2.73 -4.73
C THR A 761 50.02 -1.47 -5.44
N ILE A 762 49.13 -0.73 -4.79
CA ILE A 762 48.73 0.64 -5.18
C ILE A 762 49.47 1.68 -4.32
N GLU A 763 49.70 2.87 -4.86
CA GLU A 763 50.31 4.03 -4.20
C GLU A 763 49.32 5.20 -4.26
N ILE A 764 49.10 5.88 -3.14
CA ILE A 764 48.25 7.08 -3.06
C ILE A 764 48.80 8.09 -2.05
N THR A 765 48.62 9.38 -2.33
CA THR A 765 49.04 10.47 -1.44
C THR A 765 47.79 11.20 -0.93
N THR A 766 47.67 11.35 0.39
CA THR A 766 46.65 12.22 0.99
C THR A 766 46.90 13.67 0.62
N PRO A 767 45.86 14.47 0.33
CA PRO A 767 46.04 15.89 0.08
C PRO A 767 46.41 16.62 1.37
N GLY A 768 47.08 17.76 1.25
CA GLY A 768 47.14 18.75 2.32
C GLY A 768 45.75 19.33 2.62
N PHE A 769 45.50 19.69 3.88
CA PHE A 769 44.27 20.34 4.32
C PHE A 769 44.57 21.77 4.77
N VAL A 770 43.73 22.71 4.37
CA VAL A 770 43.74 24.11 4.81
C VAL A 770 42.31 24.43 5.19
N VAL A 771 42.08 24.83 6.44
CA VAL A 771 40.76 25.33 6.85
C VAL A 771 40.55 26.69 6.20
N GLU A 772 39.67 26.77 5.20
CA GLU A 772 39.37 28.01 4.48
C GLU A 772 38.47 28.93 5.32
N ASN A 773 37.53 28.38 6.08
CA ASN A 773 36.56 29.14 6.89
C ASN A 773 36.96 29.13 8.38
N LEU A 774 38.07 29.76 8.72
CA LEU A 774 38.39 30.03 10.14
C LEU A 774 37.52 31.17 10.71
N PRO A 775 37.07 31.10 11.98
CA PRO A 775 36.38 32.21 12.64
C PRO A 775 37.31 33.41 12.81
N ILE A 776 36.82 34.60 12.44
CA ILE A 776 37.58 35.85 12.59
C ILE A 776 37.49 36.30 14.04
N LEU A 777 38.62 36.31 14.75
CA LEU A 777 38.68 36.68 16.16
C LEU A 777 38.84 38.21 16.36
N LYS A 778 38.46 38.68 17.56
CA LYS A 778 38.60 40.06 18.06
C LYS A 778 39.32 40.03 19.40
N ASP A 779 40.35 40.86 19.56
CA ASP A 779 41.09 41.01 20.81
C ASP A 779 40.21 41.66 21.89
N VAL A 780 40.13 41.04 23.07
CA VAL A 780 39.49 41.59 24.26
C VAL A 780 40.55 41.75 25.35
N GLU A 781 40.95 43.01 25.59
CA GLU A 781 41.88 43.35 26.68
C GLU A 781 41.21 43.13 28.04
N ASN A 782 41.93 42.52 28.97
CA ASN A 782 41.45 42.22 30.32
C ASN A 782 40.97 43.46 31.09
N GLY A 783 40.16 43.25 32.13
CA GLY A 783 39.48 44.37 32.78
C GLY A 783 38.66 44.00 34.01
N ILE A 784 38.05 45.04 34.59
CA ILE A 784 37.12 44.94 35.72
C ILE A 784 35.81 45.57 35.27
N PHE A 785 34.69 44.88 35.47
CA PHE A 785 33.36 45.36 35.10
C PHE A 785 32.29 44.99 36.14
N GLU A 786 31.16 45.69 36.09
CA GLU A 786 29.97 45.31 36.85
C GLU A 786 29.16 44.31 36.02
N MET A 787 29.06 43.06 36.50
CA MET A 787 28.37 41.93 35.88
C MET A 787 26.98 41.75 36.51
N GLY A 788 25.96 41.48 35.68
CA GLY A 788 24.56 41.32 36.11
C GLY A 788 23.81 42.65 36.17
N SER A 789 22.71 42.69 36.93
CA SER A 789 21.81 43.84 36.96
C SER A 789 21.21 44.14 38.34
N ILE A 790 20.74 45.37 38.52
CA ILE A 790 19.89 45.79 39.65
C ILE A 790 18.41 45.95 39.26
N ASN A 791 18.10 45.93 37.96
CA ASN A 791 16.75 46.12 37.40
C ASN A 791 16.33 44.98 36.44
N GLY A 792 17.13 43.92 36.33
CA GLY A 792 16.86 42.74 35.52
C GLY A 792 15.95 41.73 36.22
N ASN A 793 15.89 40.53 35.66
CA ASN A 793 15.23 39.36 36.20
C ASN A 793 15.99 38.83 37.44
N GLU A 794 15.35 37.96 38.24
CA GLU A 794 15.95 37.47 39.50
C GLU A 794 17.28 36.73 39.30
N ASP A 795 17.46 36.06 38.17
CA ASP A 795 18.67 35.34 37.77
C ASP A 795 19.79 36.25 37.25
N GLU A 796 19.49 37.47 36.81
CA GLU A 796 20.47 38.53 36.49
C GLU A 796 20.99 39.25 37.74
N MET A 797 20.40 39.00 38.93
CA MET A 797 20.75 39.66 40.18
C MET A 797 21.67 38.79 41.06
N PRO A 798 22.58 39.39 41.86
CA PRO A 798 22.88 40.83 41.95
C PRO A 798 23.94 41.30 40.95
N LEU A 799 23.93 42.60 40.66
CA LEU A 799 25.07 43.32 40.10
C LEU A 799 26.30 43.16 41.02
N ARG A 800 27.43 42.67 40.47
CA ARG A 800 28.69 42.42 41.20
C ARG A 800 29.92 42.81 40.37
N GLU A 801 31.02 43.15 41.02
CA GLU A 801 32.29 43.50 40.35
C GLU A 801 33.08 42.22 40.03
N ILE A 802 33.37 41.98 38.74
CA ILE A 802 34.15 40.83 38.27
C ILE A 802 35.44 41.30 37.62
N THR A 803 36.55 40.64 37.98
CA THR A 803 37.87 40.83 37.36
C THR A 803 38.16 39.70 36.37
N LEU A 804 38.34 40.05 35.10
CA LEU A 804 38.98 39.18 34.10
C LEU A 804 40.50 39.44 34.14
N THR A 805 41.29 38.39 34.33
CA THR A 805 42.74 38.51 34.58
C THR A 805 43.60 38.27 33.35
N ASN A 806 43.09 37.55 32.35
CA ASN A 806 43.78 37.24 31.10
C ASN A 806 43.12 37.98 29.94
N ASN A 807 43.92 38.34 28.93
CA ASN A 807 43.38 38.72 27.63
C ASN A 807 42.86 37.46 26.93
N PHE A 808 41.90 37.63 26.04
CA PHE A 808 41.40 36.56 25.19
C PHE A 808 40.98 37.14 23.85
N GLN A 809 40.89 36.29 22.84
CA GLN A 809 40.28 36.65 21.57
C GLN A 809 38.92 35.95 21.46
N ILE A 810 37.89 36.63 20.94
CA ILE A 810 36.54 36.06 20.75
C ILE A 810 36.12 36.15 19.29
N ALA A 811 35.40 35.15 18.78
CA ALA A 811 34.88 35.19 17.42
C ALA A 811 33.92 36.38 17.22
N GLU A 812 34.09 37.09 16.10
CA GLU A 812 33.35 38.33 15.81
C GLU A 812 31.84 38.11 15.61
N THR A 813 31.43 36.87 15.32
CA THR A 813 30.06 36.36 15.17
C THR A 813 29.96 35.01 15.88
N GLU A 814 28.75 34.46 15.94
CA GLU A 814 28.51 33.02 16.09
C GLU A 814 29.26 32.22 15.01
N ILE A 815 29.52 30.95 15.28
CA ILE A 815 30.00 29.98 14.28
C ILE A 815 28.89 29.74 13.26
N THR A 816 29.26 29.76 11.98
CA THR A 816 28.33 29.58 10.85
C THR A 816 28.23 28.12 10.39
N ASN A 817 27.18 27.80 9.63
CA ASN A 817 27.00 26.46 9.05
C ASN A 817 28.21 26.01 8.22
N ALA A 818 28.78 26.88 7.38
CA ALA A 818 29.97 26.56 6.57
C ALA A 818 31.19 26.25 7.46
N GLN A 819 31.44 27.07 8.47
CA GLN A 819 32.54 26.89 9.42
C GLN A 819 32.40 25.59 10.24
N TYR A 820 31.18 25.20 10.60
CA TYR A 820 30.91 23.94 11.30
C TYR A 820 31.06 22.73 10.37
N CYS A 821 30.49 22.79 9.17
CA CYS A 821 30.51 21.72 8.16
C CYS A 821 31.94 21.32 7.78
N GLU A 822 32.84 22.29 7.58
CA GLU A 822 34.24 22.05 7.20
C GLU A 822 35.00 21.22 8.27
N LEU A 823 34.86 21.57 9.56
CA LEU A 823 35.48 20.78 10.63
C LEU A 823 34.74 19.47 10.91
N LEU A 824 33.45 19.38 10.61
CA LEU A 824 32.68 18.14 10.70
C LEU A 824 33.15 17.10 9.67
N ASN A 825 33.41 17.53 8.43
CA ASN A 825 34.00 16.68 7.37
C ASN A 825 35.44 16.24 7.74
N TRP A 826 36.26 17.16 8.24
CA TRP A 826 37.59 16.81 8.75
C TRP A 826 37.53 15.79 9.90
N ALA A 827 36.63 16.00 10.86
CA ALA A 827 36.45 15.10 12.01
C ALA A 827 35.93 13.71 11.60
N LEU A 828 35.07 13.65 10.56
CA LEU A 828 34.63 12.39 9.94
C LEU A 828 35.82 11.63 9.34
N GLY A 829 36.65 12.27 8.52
CA GLY A 829 37.86 11.66 7.95
C GLY A 829 38.91 11.25 9.00
N LYS A 830 38.96 11.93 10.14
CA LYS A 830 39.75 11.54 11.33
C LYS A 830 39.07 10.50 12.23
N GLY A 831 37.92 9.92 11.84
CA GLY A 831 37.22 8.88 12.61
C GLY A 831 36.74 9.34 14.00
N LYS A 832 36.59 10.66 14.22
CA LYS A 832 36.17 11.26 15.50
C LYS A 832 34.65 11.33 15.66
N ILE A 833 33.92 10.99 14.62
CA ILE A 833 32.47 10.85 14.58
C ILE A 833 32.17 9.37 14.37
N LYS A 834 31.25 8.79 15.15
CA LYS A 834 30.84 7.38 15.00
C LYS A 834 29.33 7.26 15.08
N GLY A 835 28.76 6.54 14.12
CA GLY A 835 27.33 6.28 14.05
C GLY A 835 26.58 7.46 13.42
N ILE A 836 26.24 7.30 12.15
CA ILE A 836 25.08 7.96 11.52
C ILE A 836 23.96 6.92 11.52
N LEU A 837 23.66 6.41 12.72
CA LEU A 837 22.56 5.49 12.97
C LEU A 837 21.42 6.33 13.55
N SER A 838 20.24 6.24 12.93
CA SER A 838 19.04 7.00 13.32
C SER A 838 19.27 8.53 13.48
N ASN A 839 19.99 9.14 12.53
CA ASN A 839 20.04 10.60 12.30
C ASN A 839 20.62 11.50 13.42
N ASP A 840 21.16 10.92 14.50
CA ASP A 840 21.89 11.63 15.55
C ASP A 840 23.40 11.56 15.32
N LEU A 841 24.09 12.70 15.27
CA LEU A 841 25.55 12.73 15.12
C LEU A 841 26.27 12.56 16.46
N ASN A 842 26.91 11.42 16.65
CA ASN A 842 27.50 11.03 17.92
C ASN A 842 29.04 11.08 17.92
N TYR A 843 29.62 11.56 19.03
CA TYR A 843 31.08 11.65 19.20
C TYR A 843 31.70 10.25 19.40
N ALA A 844 32.82 9.99 18.71
CA ALA A 844 33.53 8.71 18.81
C ALA A 844 34.37 8.60 20.09
N ASN A 845 33.84 7.92 21.12
CA ASN A 845 34.64 7.36 22.20
C ASN A 845 34.16 5.94 22.52
N ASN A 846 35.04 5.07 23.00
CA ASN A 846 34.75 3.65 23.29
C ASN A 846 33.98 3.48 24.62
N ALA A 847 32.96 4.31 24.84
CA ALA A 847 32.20 4.43 26.08
C ALA A 847 30.70 4.16 25.85
N ILE A 848 30.03 3.66 26.89
CA ILE A 848 28.66 3.12 26.84
C ILE A 848 27.58 4.23 26.85
N GLN A 849 27.97 5.49 26.62
CA GLN A 849 27.07 6.63 26.48
C GLN A 849 27.57 7.52 25.33
N PHE A 850 26.70 7.73 24.34
CA PHE A 850 26.90 8.72 23.30
C PHE A 850 26.19 10.03 23.70
N GLU A 851 26.86 11.15 23.50
CA GLU A 851 26.25 12.48 23.61
C GLU A 851 26.09 13.02 22.18
N THR A 852 24.84 13.25 21.76
CA THR A 852 24.51 13.82 20.45
C THR A 852 25.17 15.20 20.33
N MET A 853 25.91 15.43 19.25
CA MET A 853 26.55 16.71 18.94
C MET A 853 25.61 17.64 18.17
N LEU A 854 24.88 17.08 17.20
CA LEU A 854 24.00 17.77 16.27
C LEU A 854 22.81 16.84 15.96
N ASP A 855 21.60 17.37 16.06
CA ASP A 855 20.38 16.69 15.60
C ASP A 855 20.16 17.04 14.12
N SER A 856 20.52 16.08 13.25
CA SER A 856 20.39 16.25 11.80
C SER A 856 18.99 15.90 11.25
N THR A 857 18.05 15.48 12.10
CA THR A 857 16.63 15.35 11.71
C THR A 857 15.91 16.69 11.63
N ASN A 858 16.43 17.69 12.35
CA ASN A 858 15.74 18.93 12.54
C ASN A 858 15.82 19.81 11.29
N THR A 859 14.67 20.31 10.81
CA THR A 859 14.57 21.19 9.63
C THR A 859 15.34 22.51 9.79
N ASP A 860 15.60 22.94 11.02
CA ASP A 860 16.40 24.13 11.30
C ASP A 860 17.91 23.84 11.16
N CYS A 861 18.33 22.58 11.23
CA CYS A 861 19.70 22.16 10.96
C CYS A 861 19.98 22.24 9.46
N GLN A 862 20.88 23.14 9.05
CA GLN A 862 21.17 23.37 7.63
C GLN A 862 22.34 22.52 7.11
N LEU A 863 22.59 21.36 7.72
CA LEU A 863 23.64 20.41 7.32
C LEU A 863 23.00 19.08 6.88
N ASN A 864 23.31 18.64 5.65
CA ASN A 864 22.87 17.37 5.09
C ASN A 864 24.05 16.39 4.97
N TYR A 865 23.80 15.08 5.14
CA TYR A 865 24.81 14.03 4.92
C TYR A 865 24.59 13.30 3.60
N ARG A 866 25.53 13.44 2.65
CA ARG A 866 25.53 12.72 1.38
C ARG A 866 26.12 11.33 1.56
N SER A 867 25.26 10.35 1.88
CA SER A 867 25.69 8.97 2.17
C SER A 867 26.48 8.30 1.04
N SER A 868 26.26 8.65 -0.23
CA SER A 868 27.00 8.11 -1.37
C SER A 868 28.43 8.65 -1.52
N GLU A 869 28.75 9.76 -0.85
CA GLU A 869 30.06 10.42 -0.91
C GLU A 869 30.74 10.49 0.48
N GLU A 870 30.02 10.09 1.52
CA GLU A 870 30.40 10.15 2.94
C GLU A 870 30.91 11.54 3.39
N ILE A 871 30.14 12.58 3.08
CA ILE A 871 30.42 13.97 3.47
C ILE A 871 29.16 14.73 3.91
N PHE A 872 29.36 15.76 4.72
CA PHE A 872 28.37 16.78 5.02
C PHE A 872 28.46 17.96 4.04
N GLU A 873 27.31 18.57 3.77
CA GLU A 873 27.17 19.80 2.98
C GLU A 873 26.23 20.78 3.69
N VAL A 874 26.40 22.08 3.44
CA VAL A 874 25.41 23.10 3.83
C VAL A 874 24.28 23.12 2.80
N VAL A 875 23.04 23.15 3.26
CA VAL A 875 21.85 23.26 2.39
C VAL A 875 21.23 24.66 2.41
N ASN A 876 20.31 24.91 1.48
CA ASN A 876 19.48 26.13 1.41
C ASN A 876 20.24 27.47 1.30
N GLU A 877 21.50 27.46 0.85
CA GLU A 877 22.38 28.66 0.78
C GLU A 877 22.64 29.29 2.18
N MET A 878 22.56 28.49 3.24
CA MET A 878 22.62 28.93 4.64
C MET A 878 24.06 29.05 5.19
N ASP A 879 25.07 29.08 4.31
CA ASP A 879 26.51 29.08 4.61
C ASP A 879 26.93 30.11 5.65
N ASN A 880 26.38 31.33 5.55
CA ASN A 880 26.70 32.48 6.41
C ASN A 880 25.68 32.68 7.55
N HIS A 881 24.78 31.74 7.77
CA HIS A 881 23.88 31.74 8.93
C HIS A 881 24.56 30.99 10.09
N PRO A 882 24.27 31.34 11.35
CA PRO A 882 24.82 30.62 12.49
C PRO A 882 24.38 29.15 12.49
N ILE A 883 25.24 28.28 13.02
CA ILE A 883 24.89 26.87 13.26
C ILE A 883 23.89 26.77 14.41
N THR A 884 22.77 26.10 14.13
CA THR A 884 21.72 25.76 15.09
C THR A 884 21.71 24.26 15.35
N ALA A 885 20.73 23.78 16.11
CA ALA A 885 20.52 22.36 16.36
C ALA A 885 21.73 21.65 17.00
N VAL A 886 22.61 22.41 17.64
CA VAL A 886 23.90 21.98 18.18
C VAL A 886 23.86 21.94 19.71
N THR A 887 24.27 20.80 20.27
CA THR A 887 24.38 20.68 21.73
C THR A 887 25.62 21.38 22.25
N TRP A 888 25.68 21.61 23.57
CA TRP A 888 26.90 22.11 24.20
C TRP A 888 28.10 21.19 23.93
N TYR A 889 27.87 19.88 23.82
CA TYR A 889 28.90 18.89 23.48
C TYR A 889 29.38 18.99 22.03
N GLY A 890 28.49 19.25 21.07
CA GLY A 890 28.88 19.53 19.68
C GLY A 890 29.75 20.78 19.57
N ALA A 891 29.34 21.85 20.27
CA ALA A 891 30.09 23.10 20.33
C ALA A 891 31.47 22.96 21.01
N ALA A 892 31.57 22.14 22.07
CA ALA A 892 32.83 21.81 22.73
C ALA A 892 33.73 20.90 21.86
N ALA A 893 33.15 19.93 21.14
CA ALA A 893 33.88 19.08 20.21
C ALA A 893 34.47 19.89 19.04
N TYR A 894 33.66 20.79 18.45
CA TYR A 894 34.11 21.76 17.46
C TYR A 894 35.29 22.60 17.95
N SER A 895 35.24 23.09 19.19
CA SER A 895 36.35 23.87 19.79
C SER A 895 37.65 23.06 19.90
N ASN A 896 37.57 21.77 20.26
CA ASN A 896 38.73 20.88 20.25
C ASN A 896 39.26 20.62 18.83
N TRP A 897 38.38 20.39 17.85
CA TRP A 897 38.77 20.19 16.45
C TRP A 897 39.45 21.43 15.88
N LEU A 898 38.88 22.62 16.12
CA LEU A 898 39.44 23.92 15.73
C LEU A 898 40.82 24.15 16.37
N SER A 899 41.01 23.73 17.62
CA SER A 899 42.32 23.75 18.27
C SER A 899 43.33 22.87 17.54
N GLU A 900 42.97 21.62 17.22
CA GLU A 900 43.87 20.67 16.59
C GLU A 900 44.30 21.09 15.17
N VAL A 901 43.35 21.53 14.32
CA VAL A 901 43.65 21.99 12.95
C VAL A 901 44.45 23.30 12.92
N THR A 902 44.42 24.08 14.01
CA THR A 902 45.26 25.28 14.19
C THR A 902 46.54 25.03 15.00
N ALA A 903 46.86 23.77 15.31
CA ALA A 903 48.02 23.33 16.09
C ALA A 903 48.10 23.88 17.53
N ASN A 904 46.95 24.09 18.16
CA ASN A 904 46.76 24.49 19.56
C ASN A 904 46.35 23.31 20.45
N SER A 905 46.37 23.48 21.77
CA SER A 905 45.96 22.46 22.74
C SER A 905 44.44 22.30 22.78
N ALA A 906 43.97 21.06 22.83
CA ALA A 906 42.56 20.76 23.06
C ALA A 906 42.22 21.01 24.55
N LEU A 907 41.28 21.93 24.82
CA LEU A 907 40.96 22.35 26.20
C LEU A 907 39.83 21.53 26.84
N TYR A 908 39.01 20.81 26.07
CA TYR A 908 37.97 19.93 26.61
C TYR A 908 38.47 18.50 26.78
N THR A 909 38.47 18.01 28.02
CA THR A 909 38.67 16.57 28.31
C THR A 909 37.35 15.83 28.14
N ILE A 910 37.26 15.05 27.05
CA ILE A 910 36.09 14.25 26.68
C ILE A 910 36.07 12.96 27.52
N SER A 911 35.01 12.76 28.30
CA SER A 911 34.90 11.64 29.25
C SER A 911 33.53 10.96 29.19
N ALA A 912 33.49 9.69 29.63
CA ALA A 912 32.38 8.76 29.41
C ALA A 912 31.08 9.09 30.17
N SER A 913 31.16 9.80 31.30
CA SER A 913 30.01 10.31 32.08
C SER A 913 30.52 11.08 33.32
N PRO A 914 29.85 12.14 33.81
CA PRO A 914 28.68 12.83 33.24
C PRO A 914 29.01 14.24 32.73
N MET A 915 30.28 14.64 32.70
CA MET A 915 30.71 16.02 32.51
C MET A 915 32.05 16.06 31.77
N TRP A 916 32.11 16.74 30.62
CA TRP A 916 33.39 17.13 30.03
C TRP A 916 33.92 18.34 30.80
N SER A 917 35.17 18.27 31.25
CA SER A 917 35.85 19.38 31.90
C SER A 917 36.59 20.22 30.87
N CYS A 918 36.51 21.54 31.01
CA CYS A 918 37.35 22.47 30.28
C CYS A 918 38.53 22.88 31.16
N ASP A 919 39.75 22.80 30.64
CA ASP A 919 40.90 23.47 31.25
C ASP A 919 40.83 24.95 30.86
N THR A 920 40.09 25.73 31.67
CA THR A 920 39.68 27.11 31.34
C THR A 920 40.86 28.07 31.15
N TYR A 921 42.02 27.76 31.74
CA TYR A 921 43.30 28.48 31.56
C TYR A 921 44.49 27.54 31.77
N GLY A 922 45.57 27.75 31.01
CA GLY A 922 46.86 27.09 31.25
C GLY A 922 47.63 26.77 29.98
N ASP A 923 46.91 26.45 28.91
CA ASP A 923 47.41 26.22 27.56
C ASP A 923 46.63 27.08 26.54
N VAL A 924 47.27 27.37 25.40
CA VAL A 924 46.65 28.09 24.27
C VAL A 924 45.75 27.12 23.51
N GLY A 925 44.47 27.46 23.38
CA GLY A 925 43.45 26.61 22.76
C GLY A 925 42.09 27.29 22.66
N TYR A 926 41.21 26.71 21.84
CA TYR A 926 39.84 27.20 21.66
C TYR A 926 38.89 26.56 22.66
N ARG A 927 37.96 27.36 23.19
CA ARG A 927 36.84 26.91 24.00
C ARG A 927 35.61 27.81 23.81
N LEU A 928 34.49 27.46 24.43
CA LEU A 928 33.37 28.38 24.62
C LEU A 928 33.77 29.51 25.60
N PRO A 929 33.25 30.73 25.44
CA PRO A 929 33.48 31.82 26.39
C PRO A 929 32.95 31.43 27.78
N THR A 930 33.56 31.94 28.85
CA THR A 930 32.89 31.93 30.15
C THR A 930 31.72 32.91 30.17
N GLU A 931 30.79 32.72 31.09
CA GLU A 931 29.63 33.59 31.26
C GLU A 931 30.05 35.07 31.44
N ALA A 932 31.14 35.32 32.16
CA ALA A 932 31.70 36.65 32.40
C ALA A 932 32.49 37.20 31.21
N GLU A 933 33.23 36.37 30.48
CA GLU A 933 33.90 36.77 29.23
C GLU A 933 32.90 37.19 28.17
N TRP A 934 31.80 36.44 28.04
CA TRP A 934 30.71 36.74 27.10
C TRP A 934 30.08 38.11 27.42
N GLU A 935 29.69 38.36 28.67
CA GLU A 935 29.05 39.63 29.05
C GLU A 935 30.01 40.82 28.95
N PHE A 936 31.26 40.64 29.35
CA PHE A 936 32.29 41.68 29.18
C PHE A 936 32.49 42.03 27.70
N ALA A 937 32.56 41.04 26.81
CA ALA A 937 32.62 41.26 25.37
C ALA A 937 31.32 41.92 24.83
N ALA A 938 30.15 41.50 25.32
CA ALA A 938 28.84 42.00 24.90
C ALA A 938 28.66 43.49 25.24
N ILE A 939 29.09 43.95 26.42
CA ILE A 939 28.96 45.36 26.80
C ILE A 939 30.01 46.27 26.11
N GLY A 940 30.90 45.73 25.28
CA GLY A 940 31.98 46.49 24.61
C GLY A 940 33.31 46.54 25.38
N GLY A 941 33.48 45.70 26.41
CA GLY A 941 34.69 45.56 27.22
C GLY A 941 35.18 46.88 27.81
N ASN A 942 36.50 47.12 27.77
CA ASN A 942 37.11 48.38 28.22
C ASN A 942 36.66 49.63 27.42
N ASN A 943 35.94 49.46 26.30
CA ASN A 943 35.39 50.55 25.49
C ASN A 943 33.88 50.78 25.70
N SER A 944 33.26 50.08 26.66
CA SER A 944 31.80 50.11 26.90
C SER A 944 31.21 51.51 27.04
N SER A 945 30.14 51.78 26.30
CA SER A 945 29.27 52.96 26.49
C SER A 945 28.17 52.75 27.53
N ASN A 946 28.04 51.55 28.11
CA ASN A 946 26.94 51.12 29.00
C ASN A 946 25.56 51.17 28.34
N TYR A 947 25.47 50.71 27.08
CA TYR A 947 24.20 50.53 26.37
C TYR A 947 23.39 49.35 26.94
N LEU A 948 22.07 49.37 26.72
CA LEU A 948 21.17 48.30 27.13
C LEU A 948 21.34 47.01 26.31
N TYR A 949 21.61 47.15 25.02
CA TYR A 949 21.93 46.08 24.07
C TYR A 949 23.38 46.23 23.60
N SER A 950 23.94 45.20 22.97
CA SER A 950 25.34 45.21 22.54
C SER A 950 25.60 46.23 21.42
N GLY A 951 26.05 47.44 21.79
CA GLY A 951 26.39 48.53 20.88
C GLY A 951 25.33 49.62 20.67
N SER A 952 24.09 49.47 21.19
CA SER A 952 23.05 50.49 21.09
C SER A 952 21.99 50.39 22.21
N ASP A 953 21.32 51.50 22.52
CA ASP A 953 20.07 51.51 23.31
C ASP A 953 18.83 51.25 22.44
N ALA A 954 18.96 51.27 21.11
CA ALA A 954 17.90 50.94 20.16
C ALA A 954 18.11 49.50 19.66
N ILE A 955 17.19 48.60 20.01
CA ILE A 955 17.29 47.17 19.71
C ILE A 955 17.37 46.91 18.19
N GLU A 956 16.63 47.69 17.40
CA GLU A 956 16.57 47.54 15.93
C GLU A 956 17.90 47.83 15.20
N ASP A 957 18.87 48.46 15.86
CA ASP A 957 20.20 48.71 15.28
C ASP A 957 21.14 47.49 15.39
N VAL A 958 20.89 46.58 16.33
CA VAL A 958 21.88 45.58 16.82
C VAL A 958 21.33 44.15 17.03
N ALA A 959 20.01 43.95 16.96
CA ALA A 959 19.36 42.68 17.31
C ALA A 959 18.39 42.16 16.23
N TRP A 960 18.44 40.85 15.99
CA TRP A 960 17.36 40.10 15.34
C TRP A 960 16.47 39.45 16.40
N TYR A 961 15.19 39.81 16.41
CA TYR A 961 14.18 39.45 17.41
C TYR A 961 12.80 39.31 16.77
N ILE A 962 11.81 38.78 17.51
CA ILE A 962 10.49 38.34 16.99
C ILE A 962 9.67 39.41 16.23
N VAL A 963 10.09 40.68 16.26
CA VAL A 963 9.40 41.79 15.59
C VAL A 963 10.04 42.17 14.25
N ASN A 964 11.31 41.82 13.99
CA ASN A 964 12.06 42.27 12.80
C ASN A 964 12.62 41.17 11.89
N CYS A 965 12.40 39.88 12.19
CA CYS A 965 12.77 38.76 11.33
C CYS A 965 11.79 37.59 11.44
N ASP A 966 11.59 36.87 10.32
CA ASP A 966 10.72 35.69 10.20
C ASP A 966 11.52 34.36 10.25
N GLY A 967 12.73 34.38 10.82
CA GLY A 967 13.64 33.22 10.87
C GLY A 967 15.10 33.64 11.10
N ILE A 968 16.00 32.65 11.20
CA ILE A 968 17.45 32.84 11.44
C ILE A 968 18.02 33.76 10.35
N GLN A 969 18.87 34.71 10.74
CA GLN A 969 19.47 35.68 9.82
C GLN A 969 20.97 35.40 9.60
N PRO A 970 21.54 35.83 8.46
CA PRO A 970 22.98 35.78 8.26
C PRO A 970 23.68 36.60 9.34
N VAL A 971 24.84 36.12 9.78
CA VAL A 971 25.62 36.84 10.80
C VAL A 971 26.14 38.19 10.25
N LYS A 972 26.40 39.14 11.14
CA LYS A 972 27.09 40.42 10.84
C LYS A 972 26.36 41.34 9.84
N ILE A 973 25.02 41.30 9.85
CA ILE A 973 24.17 42.21 9.06
C ILE A 973 23.86 43.52 9.81
N LEU A 974 23.60 43.45 11.12
CA LEU A 974 23.32 44.61 11.98
C LEU A 974 24.61 45.23 12.54
N ALA A 975 24.49 46.31 13.31
CA ALA A 975 25.65 46.99 13.87
C ALA A 975 26.30 46.14 14.99
N GLY A 976 27.63 46.03 14.95
CA GLY A 976 28.41 45.46 16.05
C GLY A 976 28.70 46.48 17.14
N ASN A 977 29.11 45.98 18.31
CA ASN A 977 29.43 46.80 19.47
C ASN A 977 30.78 47.55 19.34
N GLU A 978 31.22 48.21 20.43
CA GLU A 978 32.45 49.02 20.46
C GLU A 978 33.74 48.25 20.16
N LEU A 979 33.71 46.91 20.21
CA LEU A 979 34.81 46.01 19.83
C LEU A 979 34.68 45.50 18.39
N ASN A 980 33.61 45.84 17.67
CA ASN A 980 33.19 45.26 16.38
C ASN A 980 32.92 43.75 16.50
N ILE A 981 32.26 43.35 17.58
CA ILE A 981 31.66 42.02 17.75
C ILE A 981 30.16 42.18 17.47
N TYR A 982 29.58 41.27 16.70
CA TYR A 982 28.23 41.34 16.14
C TYR A 982 27.32 40.28 16.78
N ASP A 983 26.01 40.53 16.67
CA ASP A 983 24.92 39.60 17.01
C ASP A 983 24.87 39.15 18.48
N MET A 984 25.62 39.80 19.37
CA MET A 984 25.65 39.61 20.84
C MET A 984 24.34 40.03 21.56
N SER A 985 23.22 40.17 20.86
CA SER A 985 21.92 40.64 21.39
C SER A 985 20.73 40.17 20.55
N GLY A 986 20.78 38.99 19.95
CA GLY A 986 19.68 38.42 19.18
C GLY A 986 20.17 37.37 18.19
N ASN A 987 19.37 37.08 17.17
CA ASN A 987 19.55 35.95 16.25
C ASN A 987 19.41 34.62 17.00
N LEU A 988 20.44 34.18 17.73
CA LEU A 988 20.42 32.99 18.57
C LEU A 988 20.94 33.25 19.99
N TRP A 989 20.44 32.46 20.93
CA TRP A 989 21.09 32.27 22.21
C TRP A 989 22.46 31.62 22.00
N GLU A 990 23.43 31.93 22.86
CA GLU A 990 24.77 31.37 22.74
C GLU A 990 25.19 30.53 23.94
N TRP A 991 25.72 29.33 23.67
CA TRP A 991 26.35 28.48 24.69
C TRP A 991 27.57 29.13 25.35
N CYS A 992 27.52 29.26 26.68
CA CYS A 992 28.70 29.54 27.51
C CYS A 992 29.29 28.24 28.09
N ASN A 993 30.55 28.31 28.53
CA ASN A 993 31.24 27.18 29.15
C ASN A 993 30.63 26.80 30.53
N ASP A 994 30.10 27.79 31.24
CA ASP A 994 29.67 27.74 32.64
C ASP A 994 28.44 26.84 32.88
N TYR A 995 28.41 26.23 34.07
CA TYR A 995 27.21 25.58 34.58
C TYR A 995 26.25 26.61 35.16
N TYR A 996 24.96 26.43 34.91
CA TYR A 996 23.97 27.38 35.39
C TYR A 996 23.76 27.30 36.91
N SER A 997 24.03 28.40 37.60
CA SER A 997 23.74 28.62 39.01
C SER A 997 23.22 30.05 39.27
N GLU A 998 22.68 30.25 40.47
CA GLU A 998 22.49 31.59 41.05
C GLU A 998 23.84 32.31 41.17
N TYR A 999 23.81 33.64 41.11
CA TYR A 999 25.00 34.47 41.28
C TYR A 999 25.44 34.55 42.75
N ASN A 1000 26.72 34.27 43.00
CA ASN A 1000 27.32 34.42 44.31
C ASN A 1000 27.74 35.90 44.52
N PRO A 1001 27.18 36.60 45.53
CA PRO A 1001 27.52 38.02 45.76
C PRO A 1001 28.96 38.26 46.26
N ASP A 1002 29.65 37.22 46.75
CA ASP A 1002 31.04 37.31 47.23
C ASP A 1002 32.07 36.93 46.14
N GLU A 1003 31.62 36.63 44.91
CA GLU A 1003 32.44 36.26 43.76
C GLU A 1003 33.00 37.50 43.03
N THR A 1004 34.31 37.52 42.77
CA THR A 1004 35.06 38.72 42.31
C THR A 1004 36.12 38.46 41.23
N GLU A 1005 36.36 37.20 40.89
CA GLU A 1005 37.23 36.74 39.80
C GLU A 1005 36.38 35.88 38.84
N ASN A 1006 36.84 35.65 37.60
CA ASN A 1006 36.05 34.93 36.58
C ASN A 1006 35.52 33.57 37.13
N PRO A 1007 34.19 33.30 37.12
CA PRO A 1007 33.61 32.12 37.77
C PRO A 1007 34.06 30.78 37.15
N GLU A 1008 35.17 30.22 37.64
CA GLU A 1008 35.55 28.83 37.34
C GLU A 1008 34.65 27.83 38.09
N VAL A 1009 33.39 27.71 37.63
CA VAL A 1009 32.38 26.70 38.00
C VAL A 1009 32.24 26.45 39.50
N ILE A 1010 31.27 27.11 40.13
CA ILE A 1010 30.87 26.80 41.51
C ILE A 1010 30.38 25.35 41.58
N THR A 1011 31.05 24.56 42.42
CA THR A 1011 30.59 23.23 42.85
C THR A 1011 29.20 23.33 43.50
N GLY A 1012 28.13 22.99 42.77
CA GLY A 1012 26.76 22.96 43.31
C GLY A 1012 25.63 23.44 42.39
N GLY A 1013 25.92 23.87 41.15
CA GLY A 1013 24.88 24.23 40.18
C GLY A 1013 23.95 23.07 39.80
N TYR A 1014 22.87 23.38 39.06
CA TYR A 1014 21.97 22.34 38.54
C TYR A 1014 22.78 21.39 37.64
N PRO A 1015 22.91 20.10 37.99
CA PRO A 1015 23.68 19.19 37.14
C PRO A 1015 23.02 19.14 35.76
N PHE A 1016 23.86 19.02 34.73
CA PHE A 1016 23.46 18.95 33.31
C PHE A 1016 22.92 20.25 32.67
N ARG A 1017 22.85 21.40 33.35
CA ARG A 1017 22.46 22.69 32.74
C ARG A 1017 23.64 23.65 32.55
N LYS A 1018 23.73 24.25 31.36
CA LYS A 1018 24.72 25.25 30.94
C LYS A 1018 24.08 26.62 30.77
N VAL A 1019 24.88 27.66 30.95
CA VAL A 1019 24.43 29.04 30.76
C VAL A 1019 24.29 29.35 29.27
N ILE A 1020 23.22 30.08 28.91
CA ILE A 1020 23.04 30.70 27.60
C ILE A 1020 22.79 32.19 27.72
N ARG A 1021 23.29 33.00 26.76
CA ARG A 1021 23.18 34.47 26.75
C ARG A 1021 22.82 35.03 25.37
N GLY A 1022 22.52 36.33 25.28
CA GLY A 1022 22.20 37.04 24.03
C GLY A 1022 20.71 37.22 23.72
N GLY A 1023 19.88 36.24 24.05
CA GLY A 1023 18.52 36.16 23.53
C GLY A 1023 18.50 35.59 22.11
N SER A 1024 17.36 35.06 21.65
CA SER A 1024 17.19 34.60 20.28
C SER A 1024 16.00 35.25 19.60
N LEU A 1025 15.94 35.08 18.28
CA LEU A 1025 14.89 35.61 17.41
C LEU A 1025 13.45 35.26 17.84
N GLU A 1026 13.26 34.18 18.60
CA GLU A 1026 11.96 33.76 19.14
C GLU A 1026 11.41 34.66 20.26
N PHE A 1027 12.22 35.58 20.80
CA PHE A 1027 11.86 36.32 22.01
C PHE A 1027 11.61 37.81 21.77
N GLY A 1028 10.90 38.43 22.71
CA GLY A 1028 10.67 39.87 22.72
C GLY A 1028 11.88 40.67 23.21
N GLU A 1029 11.82 41.99 23.02
CA GLU A 1029 12.84 42.99 23.38
C GLU A 1029 13.45 42.83 24.79
N SER A 1030 12.68 42.36 25.77
CA SER A 1030 13.14 42.18 27.16
C SER A 1030 14.23 41.12 27.35
N TYR A 1031 14.40 40.20 26.40
CA TYR A 1031 15.35 39.07 26.49
C TYR A 1031 16.74 39.38 25.89
N HIS A 1032 16.90 40.54 25.25
CA HIS A 1032 18.09 40.87 24.45
C HIS A 1032 19.11 41.74 25.18
N ARG A 1033 18.88 42.08 26.45
CA ARG A 1033 19.85 42.83 27.26
C ARG A 1033 21.16 42.08 27.37
N SER A 1034 22.31 42.76 27.32
CA SER A 1034 23.62 42.11 27.49
C SER A 1034 23.79 41.40 28.85
N THR A 1035 23.03 41.79 29.88
CA THR A 1035 23.00 41.14 31.19
C THR A 1035 22.12 39.89 31.21
N ASN A 1036 21.18 39.74 30.27
CA ASN A 1036 20.20 38.66 30.29
C ASN A 1036 20.88 37.29 30.10
N ARG A 1037 20.34 36.29 30.78
CA ARG A 1037 20.85 34.91 30.76
C ARG A 1037 19.69 33.94 30.84
N SER A 1038 19.98 32.68 30.57
CA SER A 1038 19.08 31.58 30.88
C SER A 1038 19.86 30.28 31.04
N SER A 1039 19.14 29.16 31.13
CA SER A 1039 19.73 27.82 31.22
C SER A 1039 19.13 26.88 30.19
N CYS A 1040 19.98 26.12 29.52
CA CYS A 1040 19.55 24.98 28.71
C CYS A 1040 20.36 23.73 29.11
N LYS A 1041 19.83 22.55 28.78
CA LYS A 1041 20.46 21.26 29.08
C LYS A 1041 21.65 21.05 28.13
N ALA A 1042 22.76 20.54 28.63
CA ALA A 1042 23.98 20.35 27.84
C ALA A 1042 23.82 19.32 26.69
N SER A 1043 22.90 18.36 26.86
CA SER A 1043 22.47 17.37 25.88
C SER A 1043 20.99 17.50 25.53
N LEU A 1044 20.52 16.70 24.56
CA LEU A 1044 19.13 16.64 24.09
C LEU A 1044 18.11 16.71 25.24
N ASP A 1045 17.10 17.56 25.12
CA ASP A 1045 15.96 17.61 26.02
C ASP A 1045 14.78 16.87 25.37
N TYR A 1046 14.25 15.85 26.05
CA TYR A 1046 13.22 14.94 25.49
C TYR A 1046 13.53 14.39 24.08
N GLY A 1047 14.81 14.13 23.78
CA GLY A 1047 15.24 13.61 22.48
C GLY A 1047 15.29 14.65 21.35
N ARG A 1048 15.34 15.96 21.67
CA ARG A 1048 15.51 17.04 20.69
C ARG A 1048 16.52 18.08 21.17
N VAL A 1049 17.17 18.75 20.22
CA VAL A 1049 17.94 19.97 20.48
C VAL A 1049 17.02 21.19 20.54
N ASN A 1050 17.52 22.28 21.11
CA ASN A 1050 16.92 23.60 20.97
C ASN A 1050 17.55 24.30 19.76
N THR A 1051 16.74 24.66 18.77
CA THR A 1051 17.20 25.26 17.50
C THR A 1051 17.44 26.76 17.61
N SER A 1052 16.96 27.39 18.68
CA SER A 1052 17.21 28.80 19.03
C SER A 1052 18.58 29.05 19.68
N ILE A 1053 19.47 28.05 19.71
CA ILE A 1053 20.79 28.13 20.35
C ILE A 1053 21.91 27.79 19.35
N GLY A 1054 22.86 28.70 19.23
CA GLY A 1054 24.14 28.53 18.56
C GLY A 1054 25.29 28.74 19.54
N PHE A 1055 26.48 29.09 19.03
CA PHE A 1055 27.64 29.38 19.87
C PHE A 1055 28.70 30.21 19.15
N ARG A 1056 29.60 30.83 19.92
CA ARG A 1056 30.86 31.37 19.43
C ARG A 1056 32.03 30.85 20.26
N VAL A 1057 33.24 30.93 19.72
CA VAL A 1057 34.47 30.45 20.39
C VAL A 1057 35.33 31.60 20.89
N VAL A 1058 36.12 31.33 21.92
CA VAL A 1058 37.27 32.14 22.36
C VAL A 1058 38.57 31.36 22.17
N LEU A 1059 39.65 32.09 21.92
CA LEU A 1059 41.03 31.62 21.98
C LEU A 1059 41.74 32.34 23.13
N ILE A 1060 42.48 31.60 23.94
CA ILE A 1060 43.24 32.13 25.09
C ILE A 1060 44.71 32.32 24.69
N ASP A 1061 45.29 33.48 25.04
CA ASP A 1061 46.71 33.83 24.84
C ASP A 1061 47.65 33.31 25.96
#